data_AF-A5IY85-F1
#
_entry.id   AF-A5IY85-F1
#
_cell.length_a   1.000
_cell.length_b   1.000
_cell.length_c   1.000
_cell.angle_alpha   90.00
_cell.angle_beta   90.00
_cell.angle_gamma   90.00
#
_symmetry.space_group_name_H-M   'P 1'
#
loop_
_entity.id
_entity.type
_entity.pdbx_description
1 polymer ?
#
loop_
_entity_poly.entity_id
_entity_poly.type
_entity_poly.pdbx_seq_one_letter_code
_entity_poly.pdbx_strand_id
1 'polypeptide(L)'
;MNKKKLRPFFINLACPLSFSSLLLSSCINQNYANQNPDIVVKLINSNINTADITLSDFEFIFDKSKYALEKPILSVLEDKVIVSVKLLFKDTILYALSKTFSFDLPKPNAAENHEDSDVEHKKPDETNKNNDSDAGKIIIIPGRSNLPIKPINRPETANLSSKHSFAVNYLLSKNPYEIATETNEYKNAFTNISKWLNTADNGNSVNFRYGGVNSNKHLLDKYWEYTKDIGIYGNYGASPEQKVDFYNNTLSSYGMYSQKFLDNFNESDKEKAIKLDVNLNDLVLKNPFGFLPSNLSQLFYYMDYKSAAEVLKINEKITDLKANFDDNKGSIELLITTELNKYIINLSKDNTNNLKADLDFYQYIYARSFSLRIGTVEFRRHPNRLTLDHLATSQTVGTVWVMDRIISPEAEKDDSYELLLATNMHVFSLRNAFDRSLYFDSDQSSNANKWYGGFWDIDNFYDSETNIYRKRQNIYFMAQRAKDDKLSSNTAEISGDQFKETNLLFKAYEQYLTAPYYTPRYYANGIMGYDIAIAPQYFDKYDEVSRIGESKNAGADFVLLRLKIKKANLSKILPELAKVVETEREKDWHIGVGKSGKHHPIKTTLYGGYPAIDDRNFQFKAAKSQGGVINVQNRVINDSSINSLWVKYNEGQNKDFNSINNNWTKYTKSFINKPNTHFEDEHGMPLTTINQHSHMYTKFLNNNKENALEGGSSGSLAIDSSFNLVGINYLHTHDELYNTYSNAISLMEGHSTYSNDFDGNLRNDIKNKLIKDNVYTVKINPKQ
;
A
#
# COMPACT_ATOMS: atom_id res chain seq x y z
N MET A 1 15.11 30.07 -48.22
CA MET A 1 16.22 29.13 -48.00
C MET A 1 16.64 29.19 -46.53
N ASN A 2 16.73 28.01 -45.89
CA ASN A 2 17.39 27.64 -44.60
C ASN A 2 17.00 28.44 -43.33
N LYS A 3 16.07 27.98 -42.48
CA LYS A 3 16.13 26.84 -41.53
C LYS A 3 17.46 26.71 -40.76
N LYS A 4 17.47 27.18 -39.51
CA LYS A 4 18.12 26.47 -38.39
C LYS A 4 17.20 26.53 -37.17
N LYS A 5 16.54 25.39 -36.92
CA LYS A 5 15.83 25.06 -35.68
C LYS A 5 16.88 24.85 -34.58
N LEU A 6 16.85 25.69 -33.54
CA LEU A 6 17.48 25.36 -32.26
C LEU A 6 16.46 24.52 -31.47
N ARG A 7 16.80 23.25 -31.24
CA ARG A 7 16.11 22.39 -30.27
C ARG A 7 16.50 22.86 -28.86
N PRO A 8 15.56 23.12 -27.95
CA PRO A 8 15.86 23.06 -26.53
C PRO A 8 15.77 21.59 -26.08
N PHE A 9 16.84 21.12 -25.45
CA PHE A 9 16.89 19.88 -24.70
C PHE A 9 15.90 19.98 -23.53
N PHE A 10 14.98 19.01 -23.43
CA PHE A 10 14.13 18.82 -22.27
C PHE A 10 14.88 17.95 -21.26
N ILE A 11 15.20 18.52 -20.11
CA ILE A 11 15.44 17.77 -18.87
C ILE A 11 14.69 18.56 -17.79
N ASN A 12 13.54 18.06 -17.37
CA ASN A 12 12.91 18.44 -16.10
C ASN A 12 12.05 17.26 -15.64
N LEU A 13 12.65 16.44 -14.77
CA LEU A 13 11.97 15.48 -13.92
C LEU A 13 11.13 16.27 -12.91
N ALA A 14 9.81 16.28 -13.09
CA ALA A 14 8.87 16.66 -12.06
C ALA A 14 8.38 15.38 -11.37
N CYS A 15 9.04 14.98 -10.27
CA CYS A 15 8.50 13.97 -9.36
C CYS A 15 7.21 14.51 -8.70
N PRO A 16 6.09 13.77 -8.72
CA PRO A 16 5.02 14.00 -7.78
C PRO A 16 5.49 13.47 -6.42
N LEU A 17 5.75 14.39 -5.47
CA LEU A 17 6.14 14.05 -4.11
C LEU A 17 4.96 13.42 -3.36
N SER A 18 4.79 12.11 -3.48
CA SER A 18 4.40 11.28 -2.34
C SER A 18 5.66 11.11 -1.49
N PHE A 19 5.65 11.63 -0.25
CA PHE A 19 6.72 11.36 0.72
C PHE A 19 6.69 9.87 1.13
N SER A 20 7.24 9.01 0.28
CA SER A 20 7.88 7.77 0.71
C SER A 20 9.21 8.16 1.35
N SER A 21 9.57 7.53 2.45
CA SER A 21 10.88 7.65 3.11
C SER A 21 12.02 7.38 2.11
N LEU A 22 12.52 8.44 1.49
CA LEU A 22 13.70 8.47 0.64
C LEU A 22 14.43 9.78 0.96
N LEU A 23 15.09 9.81 2.11
CA LEU A 23 16.06 10.84 2.46
C LEU A 23 17.33 10.17 2.96
N LEU A 24 18.21 9.86 2.01
CA LEU A 24 19.65 10.16 2.03
C LEU A 24 20.33 9.41 0.88
N SER A 25 20.25 9.93 -0.36
CA SER A 25 21.28 9.80 -1.41
C SER A 25 20.77 10.23 -2.81
N SER A 26 20.49 11.52 -3.04
CA SER A 26 20.42 12.03 -4.42
C SER A 26 20.43 13.55 -4.48
N CYS A 27 21.53 14.19 -4.05
CA CYS A 27 21.84 15.57 -4.45
C CYS A 27 23.35 15.87 -4.32
N ILE A 28 24.21 15.02 -4.87
CA ILE A 28 25.54 15.42 -5.35
C ILE A 28 25.81 14.56 -6.59
N ASN A 29 25.39 15.04 -7.76
CA ASN A 29 25.84 14.47 -9.01
C ASN A 29 26.19 15.60 -9.97
N GLN A 30 27.36 16.18 -9.76
CA GLN A 30 28.21 16.72 -10.80
C GLN A 30 29.68 16.59 -10.33
N ASN A 31 30.43 15.76 -11.05
CA ASN A 31 31.90 15.68 -11.11
C ASN A 31 32.70 14.77 -10.15
N TYR A 32 32.20 13.59 -9.73
CA TYR A 32 33.11 12.51 -9.23
C TYR A 32 32.74 11.08 -9.68
N ALA A 33 31.89 10.94 -10.69
CA ALA A 33 31.61 9.63 -11.33
C ALA A 33 32.76 9.23 -12.27
N ASN A 34 33.90 8.80 -11.71
CA ASN A 34 34.89 7.88 -12.31
C ASN A 34 36.17 7.77 -11.45
N GLN A 35 36.04 7.51 -10.15
CA GLN A 35 37.16 6.94 -9.40
C GLN A 35 36.79 5.51 -9.02
N ASN A 36 37.20 4.56 -9.87
CA ASN A 36 37.29 3.17 -9.44
C ASN A 36 38.28 3.15 -8.27
N PRO A 37 37.94 2.62 -7.08
CA PRO A 37 38.90 2.52 -6.00
C PRO A 37 40.08 1.64 -6.46
N ASP A 38 41.31 2.15 -6.32
CA ASP A 38 42.56 1.41 -6.48
C ASP A 38 42.72 0.41 -5.34
N ILE A 39 41.82 -0.58 -5.30
CA ILE A 39 41.88 -1.74 -4.42
C ILE A 39 41.92 -3.01 -5.25
N VAL A 40 42.86 -3.87 -4.89
CA VAL A 40 43.02 -5.23 -5.41
C VAL A 40 42.92 -6.18 -4.23
N VAL A 41 42.04 -7.17 -4.33
CA VAL A 41 41.92 -8.26 -3.36
C VAL A 41 42.48 -9.53 -4.01
N LYS A 42 43.38 -10.23 -3.33
CA LYS A 42 43.96 -11.49 -3.80
C LYS A 42 43.68 -12.59 -2.79
N LEU A 43 43.28 -13.76 -3.26
CA LEU A 43 43.27 -14.97 -2.46
C LEU A 43 44.71 -15.49 -2.33
N ILE A 44 45.21 -15.62 -1.10
CA ILE A 44 46.62 -15.95 -0.83
C ILE A 44 46.87 -17.45 -1.03
N ASN A 45 45.86 -18.30 -0.81
CA ASN A 45 45.95 -19.74 -0.99
C ASN A 45 44.70 -20.28 -1.69
N SER A 46 44.88 -20.82 -2.90
CA SER A 46 43.79 -21.35 -3.74
C SER A 46 43.35 -22.77 -3.37
N ASN A 47 44.05 -23.46 -2.46
CA ASN A 47 43.77 -24.84 -2.03
C ASN A 47 43.08 -24.89 -0.66
N ILE A 48 42.14 -23.98 -0.40
CA ILE A 48 41.36 -23.92 0.85
C ILE A 48 39.96 -24.47 0.60
N ASN A 49 39.47 -25.31 1.51
CA ASN A 49 38.09 -25.79 1.46
C ASN A 49 37.11 -24.64 1.72
N THR A 50 36.04 -24.56 0.92
CA THR A 50 34.94 -23.59 1.06
C THR A 50 34.41 -23.42 2.49
N ALA A 51 34.42 -24.49 3.31
CA ALA A 51 33.95 -24.46 4.70
C ALA A 51 34.91 -23.75 5.66
N ASP A 52 36.19 -23.64 5.30
CA ASP A 52 37.27 -23.17 6.19
C ASP A 52 37.83 -21.80 5.78
N ILE A 53 37.26 -21.17 4.74
CA ILE A 53 37.78 -19.89 4.24
C ILE A 53 37.44 -18.72 5.16
N THR A 54 38.44 -17.90 5.43
CA THR A 54 38.38 -16.76 6.34
C THR A 54 38.91 -15.49 5.68
N LEU A 55 38.66 -14.33 6.30
CA LEU A 55 39.20 -13.06 5.79
C LEU A 55 40.74 -12.98 5.83
N SER A 56 41.40 -13.78 6.67
CA SER A 56 42.87 -13.87 6.70
C SER A 56 43.47 -14.53 5.46
N ASP A 57 42.66 -15.22 4.67
CA ASP A 57 43.11 -15.84 3.42
C ASP A 57 43.16 -14.85 2.25
N PHE A 58 42.77 -13.59 2.49
CA PHE A 58 42.75 -12.53 1.48
C PHE A 58 43.77 -11.43 1.79
N GLU A 59 44.51 -11.03 0.77
CA GLU A 59 45.37 -9.84 0.79
C GLU A 59 44.61 -8.64 0.19
N PHE A 60 44.51 -7.55 0.96
CA PHE A 60 43.86 -6.30 0.55
C PHE A 60 44.92 -5.24 0.23
N ILE A 61 45.12 -4.95 -1.05
CA ILE A 61 46.11 -4.00 -1.54
C ILE A 61 45.40 -2.70 -1.93
N PHE A 62 45.66 -1.61 -1.21
CA PHE A 62 45.10 -0.27 -1.47
C PHE A 62 46.03 0.82 -0.91
N ASP A 63 45.83 2.07 -1.33
CA ASP A 63 46.59 3.22 -0.83
C ASP A 63 46.19 3.58 0.61
N LYS A 64 46.86 2.96 1.59
CA LYS A 64 46.63 3.17 3.02
C LYS A 64 46.89 4.61 3.48
N SER A 65 47.58 5.44 2.68
CA SER A 65 47.78 6.85 3.00
C SER A 65 46.52 7.68 2.77
N LYS A 66 45.67 7.28 1.82
CA LYS A 66 44.42 7.98 1.46
C LYS A 66 43.17 7.35 2.07
N TYR A 67 43.19 6.02 2.25
CA TYR A 67 42.00 5.26 2.62
C TYR A 67 42.16 4.49 3.92
N ALA A 68 41.04 4.26 4.61
CA ALA A 68 40.87 3.28 5.66
C ALA A 68 39.90 2.19 5.17
N LEU A 69 40.25 0.92 5.40
CA LEU A 69 39.40 -0.22 5.06
C LEU A 69 38.45 -0.51 6.21
N GLU A 70 37.15 -0.38 5.96
CA GLU A 70 36.11 -0.89 6.85
C GLU A 70 36.11 -2.43 6.78
N LYS A 71 35.73 -3.10 7.88
CA LYS A 71 35.82 -4.56 8.00
C LYS A 71 35.19 -5.25 6.77
N PRO A 72 35.98 -6.00 5.96
CA PRO A 72 35.45 -6.66 4.77
C PRO A 72 34.37 -7.68 5.13
N ILE A 73 33.45 -7.91 4.20
CA ILE A 73 32.39 -8.90 4.32
C ILE A 73 32.72 -10.07 3.40
N LEU A 74 32.78 -11.26 3.98
CA LEU A 74 32.95 -12.53 3.26
C LEU A 74 31.60 -13.21 3.12
N SER A 75 31.28 -13.71 1.93
CA SER A 75 30.09 -14.52 1.68
C SER A 75 30.48 -15.72 0.82
N VAL A 76 30.08 -16.91 1.27
CA VAL A 76 30.34 -18.17 0.56
C VAL A 76 29.03 -18.64 -0.05
N LEU A 77 29.02 -18.87 -1.37
CA LEU A 77 27.89 -19.37 -2.14
C LEU A 77 28.36 -20.59 -2.92
N GLU A 78 27.97 -21.79 -2.48
CA GLU A 78 28.27 -23.10 -3.10
C GLU A 78 29.72 -23.30 -3.59
N ASP A 79 30.09 -22.79 -4.76
CA ASP A 79 31.40 -22.89 -5.42
C ASP A 79 32.18 -21.57 -5.53
N LYS A 80 31.64 -20.48 -4.97
CA LYS A 80 32.19 -19.13 -5.07
C LYS A 80 32.34 -18.45 -3.72
N VAL A 81 33.37 -17.62 -3.64
CA VAL A 81 33.61 -16.74 -2.51
C VAL A 81 33.57 -15.30 -2.96
N ILE A 82 32.70 -14.54 -2.30
CA ILE A 82 32.48 -13.12 -2.56
C ILE A 82 33.08 -12.33 -1.40
N VAL A 83 34.01 -11.43 -1.72
CA VAL A 83 34.59 -10.48 -0.78
C VAL A 83 34.13 -9.08 -1.13
N SER A 84 33.37 -8.46 -0.24
CA SER A 84 32.92 -7.07 -0.37
C SER A 84 33.74 -6.17 0.54
N VAL A 85 34.33 -5.12 -0.05
CA VAL A 85 35.18 -4.15 0.66
C VAL A 85 34.59 -2.75 0.55
N LYS A 86 34.79 -1.98 1.62
CA LYS A 86 34.39 -0.58 1.69
C LYS A 86 35.56 0.28 2.19
N LEU A 87 35.99 1.22 1.37
CA LEU A 87 37.08 2.15 1.67
C LEU A 87 36.51 3.53 2.05
N LEU A 88 37.01 4.09 3.15
CA LEU A 88 36.69 5.42 3.66
C LEU A 88 37.89 6.34 3.44
N PHE A 89 37.67 7.58 3.01
CA PHE A 89 38.73 8.59 2.95
C PHE A 89 39.10 9.05 4.36
N LYS A 90 40.40 9.12 4.69
CA LYS A 90 40.84 9.43 6.06
C LYS A 90 40.54 10.86 6.54
N ASP A 91 40.40 11.83 5.62
CA ASP A 91 40.32 13.25 5.95
C ASP A 91 39.05 13.97 5.43
N THR A 92 37.96 13.25 5.10
CA THR A 92 36.70 13.87 4.65
C THR A 92 35.46 13.15 5.18
N ILE A 93 34.33 13.87 5.32
CA ILE A 93 32.99 13.32 5.67
C ILE A 93 32.29 12.75 4.40
N LEU A 94 33.06 12.39 3.35
CA LEU A 94 32.52 12.02 2.04
C LEU A 94 32.61 10.51 1.74
N TYR A 95 31.73 10.12 0.82
CA TYR A 95 31.31 8.79 0.36
C TYR A 95 32.34 7.65 0.48
N ALA A 96 31.83 6.49 0.93
CA ALA A 96 32.58 5.25 0.94
C ALA A 96 32.62 4.60 -0.44
N LEU A 97 33.80 4.22 -0.91
CA LEU A 97 33.96 3.47 -2.16
C LEU A 97 33.78 1.99 -1.85
N SER A 98 32.77 1.37 -2.46
CA SER A 98 32.47 -0.07 -2.27
C SER A 98 32.81 -0.85 -3.53
N LYS A 99 33.42 -2.02 -3.37
CA LYS A 99 33.74 -2.92 -4.48
C LYS A 99 33.63 -4.37 -4.04
N THR A 100 33.22 -5.24 -4.97
CA THR A 100 33.05 -6.67 -4.72
C THR A 100 33.97 -7.46 -5.62
N PHE A 101 34.59 -8.50 -5.06
CA PHE A 101 35.49 -9.43 -5.73
C PHE A 101 34.91 -10.83 -5.62
N SER A 102 34.89 -11.57 -6.74
CA SER A 102 34.43 -12.96 -6.80
C SER A 102 35.61 -13.85 -7.11
N PHE A 103 35.74 -14.95 -6.36
CA PHE A 103 36.77 -15.97 -6.55
C PHE A 103 36.09 -17.33 -6.70
N ASP A 104 36.43 -18.05 -7.76
CA ASP A 104 35.99 -19.43 -7.95
C ASP A 104 36.91 -20.35 -7.12
N LEU A 105 36.33 -21.26 -6.33
CA LEU A 105 37.10 -22.25 -5.58
C LEU A 105 37.11 -23.62 -6.28
N PRO A 106 38.17 -24.42 -6.13
CA PRO A 106 38.20 -25.78 -6.66
C PRO A 106 37.14 -26.64 -5.98
N LYS A 107 36.32 -27.35 -6.76
CA LYS A 107 35.31 -28.28 -6.24
C LYS A 107 36.00 -29.39 -5.42
N PRO A 108 35.47 -29.78 -4.26
CA PRO A 108 35.97 -30.96 -3.56
C PRO A 108 35.78 -32.18 -4.46
N ASN A 109 36.86 -32.93 -4.72
CA ASN A 109 36.80 -34.18 -5.47
C ASN A 109 35.84 -35.13 -4.75
N ALA A 110 34.73 -35.47 -5.42
CA ALA A 110 33.87 -36.57 -5.01
C ALA A 110 34.68 -37.86 -5.09
N ALA A 111 34.84 -38.54 -3.96
CA ALA A 111 35.49 -39.85 -3.91
C ALA A 111 34.78 -40.82 -4.86
N GLU A 112 35.54 -41.39 -5.78
CA GLU A 112 35.11 -42.50 -6.64
C GLU A 112 34.73 -43.70 -5.78
N ASN A 113 33.53 -44.24 -6.04
CA ASN A 113 33.10 -45.54 -5.57
C ASN A 113 34.00 -46.62 -6.19
N HIS A 114 34.66 -47.42 -5.36
CA HIS A 114 35.08 -48.76 -5.72
C HIS A 114 34.48 -49.75 -4.72
N GLU A 115 33.56 -50.58 -5.21
CA GLU A 115 33.25 -51.89 -4.67
C GLU A 115 34.54 -52.75 -4.70
N ASP A 116 34.93 -53.38 -3.60
CA ASP A 116 34.53 -54.75 -3.25
C ASP A 116 35.41 -55.36 -2.14
N SER A 117 34.84 -56.31 -1.40
CA SER A 117 35.49 -57.37 -0.59
C SER A 117 36.19 -57.07 0.76
N ASP A 118 35.54 -57.59 1.81
CA ASP A 118 36.05 -58.44 2.91
C ASP A 118 37.24 -58.04 3.82
N VAL A 119 37.04 -58.46 5.08
CA VAL A 119 38.00 -58.81 6.15
C VAL A 119 38.16 -57.82 7.33
N GLU A 120 37.45 -58.17 8.40
CA GLU A 120 37.87 -58.29 9.81
C GLU A 120 38.88 -57.31 10.47
N HIS A 121 38.41 -56.85 11.64
CA HIS A 121 39.10 -56.83 12.94
C HIS A 121 40.01 -55.67 13.39
N LYS A 122 39.66 -55.22 14.62
CA LYS A 122 40.50 -54.79 15.77
C LYS A 122 40.85 -53.29 15.93
N LYS A 123 40.16 -52.70 16.91
CA LYS A 123 40.69 -51.82 17.99
C LYS A 123 41.99 -52.37 18.62
N PRO A 124 42.74 -51.65 19.51
CA PRO A 124 42.69 -50.21 19.90
C PRO A 124 44.11 -49.59 20.11
N ASP A 125 44.12 -48.38 20.68
CA ASP A 125 45.02 -47.88 21.75
C ASP A 125 45.92 -46.65 21.52
N GLU A 126 45.64 -45.69 22.42
CA GLU A 126 46.43 -44.69 23.14
C GLU A 126 47.96 -44.62 22.93
N THR A 127 48.50 -43.39 22.90
CA THR A 127 49.49 -42.90 23.91
C THR A 127 49.85 -41.40 23.74
N ASN A 128 49.41 -40.60 24.72
CA ASN A 128 50.15 -39.59 25.49
C ASN A 128 51.57 -39.14 25.05
N LYS A 129 51.83 -37.81 24.97
CA LYS A 129 52.50 -37.03 26.05
C LYS A 129 52.71 -35.54 25.72
N ASN A 130 52.53 -34.75 26.78
CA ASN A 130 52.66 -33.30 26.96
C ASN A 130 54.06 -32.71 26.72
N ASN A 131 54.12 -31.38 26.52
CA ASN A 131 54.91 -30.51 27.40
C ASN A 131 54.39 -29.06 27.44
N ASP A 132 54.31 -28.56 28.67
CA ASP A 132 53.85 -27.24 29.13
C ASP A 132 54.77 -26.07 28.75
N SER A 133 54.20 -24.87 28.67
CA SER A 133 54.67 -23.75 29.51
C SER A 133 53.52 -22.79 29.82
N ASP A 134 53.44 -22.45 31.10
CA ASP A 134 52.34 -21.86 31.84
C ASP A 134 52.50 -20.32 31.97
N ALA A 135 51.38 -19.62 32.18
CA ALA A 135 51.18 -18.51 33.14
C ALA A 135 50.22 -17.41 32.63
N GLY A 136 49.06 -17.28 33.29
CA GLY A 136 48.30 -16.02 33.24
C GLY A 136 46.82 -16.02 33.64
N LYS A 137 46.48 -16.54 34.83
CA LYS A 137 45.27 -16.24 35.65
C LYS A 137 43.97 -15.79 34.95
N ILE A 138 42.95 -16.66 34.95
CA ILE A 138 41.53 -16.25 34.98
C ILE A 138 40.86 -16.83 36.23
N ILE A 139 40.19 -15.93 36.95
CA ILE A 139 39.45 -16.14 38.19
C ILE A 139 38.18 -16.98 37.92
N ILE A 140 37.97 -18.01 38.74
CA ILE A 140 36.75 -18.83 38.75
C ILE A 140 35.66 -18.11 39.57
N ILE A 141 34.47 -17.93 39.00
CA ILE A 141 33.22 -17.70 39.76
C ILE A 141 32.33 -18.95 39.54
N PRO A 142 31.93 -19.66 40.61
CA PRO A 142 31.20 -20.91 40.51
C PRO A 142 29.67 -20.71 40.44
N GLY A 143 29.00 -21.58 39.67
CA GLY A 143 27.67 -22.11 39.97
C GLY A 143 26.45 -21.27 39.56
N ARG A 144 25.96 -21.46 38.32
CA ARG A 144 24.51 -21.36 38.06
C ARG A 144 23.92 -22.76 38.22
N SER A 145 23.10 -22.87 39.26
CA SER A 145 22.26 -24.00 39.59
C SER A 145 21.42 -24.45 38.39
N ASN A 146 21.35 -25.78 38.23
CA ASN A 146 20.35 -26.50 37.46
C ASN A 146 18.95 -26.01 37.83
N LEU A 147 18.31 -25.25 36.95
CA LEU A 147 16.86 -25.18 36.87
C LEU A 147 16.43 -26.04 35.67
N PRO A 148 15.56 -27.05 35.87
CA PRO A 148 15.08 -27.84 34.76
C PRO A 148 14.24 -26.93 33.87
N ILE A 149 14.74 -26.62 32.68
CA ILE A 149 13.92 -26.10 31.58
C ILE A 149 12.99 -27.26 31.22
N LYS A 150 11.85 -27.35 31.89
CA LYS A 150 10.71 -28.07 31.32
C LYS A 150 10.40 -27.34 30.02
N PRO A 151 10.48 -28.00 28.84
CA PRO A 151 9.94 -27.41 27.65
C PRO A 151 8.49 -27.05 27.96
N ILE A 152 8.13 -25.79 27.72
CA ILE A 152 6.73 -25.38 27.72
C ILE A 152 6.03 -26.38 26.81
N ASN A 153 5.13 -27.17 27.38
CA ASN A 153 4.33 -28.15 26.66
C ASN A 153 3.83 -27.51 25.37
N ARG A 154 4.36 -27.95 24.23
CA ARG A 154 3.68 -27.78 22.96
C ARG A 154 2.32 -28.45 23.17
N PRO A 155 1.19 -27.75 22.94
CA PRO A 155 -0.08 -28.43 22.83
C PRO A 155 0.11 -29.53 21.78
N GLU A 156 -0.41 -30.72 22.08
CA GLU A 156 -0.51 -31.81 21.13
C GLU A 156 -0.99 -31.26 19.77
N THR A 157 -0.35 -31.72 18.71
CA THR A 157 -0.65 -31.37 17.32
C THR A 157 -2.05 -31.84 16.94
N ALA A 158 -3.08 -31.14 17.42
CA ALA A 158 -4.38 -31.12 16.78
C ALA A 158 -4.15 -30.66 15.34
N ASN A 159 -4.77 -31.31 14.36
CA ASN A 159 -4.61 -30.97 12.96
C ASN A 159 -4.99 -29.49 12.77
N LEU A 160 -3.98 -28.62 12.64
CA LEU A 160 -4.14 -27.16 12.60
C LEU A 160 -4.72 -26.69 11.27
N SER A 161 -4.85 -27.58 10.28
CA SER A 161 -5.25 -27.24 8.92
C SER A 161 -6.75 -26.92 8.82
N SER A 162 -7.07 -25.77 8.21
CA SER A 162 -8.43 -25.42 7.77
C SER A 162 -8.87 -26.08 6.46
N LYS A 163 -8.05 -26.96 5.87
CA LYS A 163 -8.41 -27.67 4.64
C LYS A 163 -9.56 -28.64 4.94
N HIS A 164 -10.66 -28.51 4.19
CA HIS A 164 -11.87 -29.33 4.28
C HIS A 164 -12.51 -29.38 5.68
N SER A 165 -12.54 -28.25 6.39
CA SER A 165 -12.97 -28.18 7.79
C SER A 165 -14.37 -27.63 8.02
N PHE A 166 -15.07 -27.09 7.01
CA PHE A 166 -16.34 -26.40 7.18
C PHE A 166 -17.46 -26.95 6.30
N ALA A 167 -18.66 -27.04 6.87
CA ALA A 167 -19.86 -27.37 6.08
C ALA A 167 -20.22 -26.22 5.13
N VAL A 168 -20.80 -26.55 3.96
CA VAL A 168 -21.18 -25.55 2.94
C VAL A 168 -22.18 -24.52 3.49
N ASN A 169 -23.16 -24.94 4.29
CA ASN A 169 -24.15 -24.03 4.87
C ASN A 169 -23.51 -22.98 5.79
N TYR A 170 -22.47 -23.37 6.54
CA TYR A 170 -21.70 -22.44 7.35
C TYR A 170 -20.97 -21.44 6.45
N LEU A 171 -20.19 -21.92 5.47
CA LEU A 171 -19.43 -21.08 4.55
C LEU A 171 -20.31 -20.05 3.84
N LEU A 172 -21.45 -20.47 3.28
CA LEU A 172 -22.34 -19.58 2.54
C LEU A 172 -23.14 -18.60 3.43
N SER A 173 -23.23 -18.87 4.74
CA SER A 173 -23.91 -17.98 5.71
C SER A 173 -23.00 -16.93 6.34
N LYS A 174 -21.68 -17.04 6.11
CA LYS A 174 -20.66 -16.23 6.78
C LYS A 174 -19.93 -15.32 5.79
N ASN A 175 -19.51 -14.16 6.28
CA ASN A 175 -18.64 -13.29 5.51
C ASN A 175 -17.16 -13.76 5.62
N PRO A 176 -16.27 -13.30 4.72
CA PRO A 176 -14.87 -13.72 4.71
C PRO A 176 -14.11 -13.47 6.02
N TYR A 177 -14.39 -12.36 6.70
CA TYR A 177 -13.75 -12.03 7.98
C TYR A 177 -14.15 -13.05 9.06
N GLU A 178 -15.45 -13.36 9.17
CA GLU A 178 -15.93 -14.38 10.11
C GLU A 178 -15.27 -15.74 9.84
N ILE A 179 -15.23 -16.19 8.58
CA ILE A 179 -14.60 -17.46 8.19
C ILE A 179 -13.13 -17.49 8.60
N ALA A 180 -12.37 -16.44 8.29
CA ALA A 180 -10.94 -16.37 8.63
C ALA A 180 -10.69 -16.45 10.14
N THR A 181 -11.45 -15.69 10.93
CA THR A 181 -11.27 -15.63 12.39
C THR A 181 -11.67 -16.90 13.13
N GLU A 182 -12.48 -17.75 12.49
CA GLU A 182 -12.95 -19.00 13.09
C GLU A 182 -12.00 -20.19 12.83
N THR A 183 -10.99 -20.01 11.97
CA THR A 183 -9.95 -21.01 11.70
C THR A 183 -9.09 -21.31 12.93
N ASN A 184 -8.60 -22.55 13.02
CA ASN A 184 -7.67 -22.96 14.08
C ASN A 184 -6.33 -22.24 13.96
N GLU A 185 -5.85 -21.99 12.74
CA GLU A 185 -4.61 -21.23 12.49
C GLU A 185 -4.71 -19.82 13.06
N TYR A 186 -5.80 -19.09 12.76
CA TYR A 186 -6.02 -17.74 13.29
C TYR A 186 -6.05 -17.74 14.82
N LYS A 187 -6.88 -18.59 15.43
CA LYS A 187 -7.06 -18.65 16.89
C LYS A 187 -5.74 -18.92 17.60
N ASN A 188 -4.97 -19.89 17.12
CA ASN A 188 -3.67 -20.22 17.72
C ASN A 188 -2.63 -19.13 17.52
N ALA A 189 -2.52 -18.54 16.32
CA ALA A 189 -1.59 -17.46 16.06
C ALA A 189 -1.90 -16.22 16.92
N PHE A 190 -3.18 -15.85 17.04
CA PHE A 190 -3.63 -14.70 17.82
C PHE A 190 -3.36 -14.86 19.33
N THR A 191 -3.59 -16.05 19.89
CA THR A 191 -3.24 -16.33 21.29
C THR A 191 -1.73 -16.28 21.51
N ASN A 192 -0.95 -16.87 20.59
CA ASN A 192 0.50 -16.98 20.76
C ASN A 192 1.23 -15.65 20.58
N ILE A 193 0.83 -14.79 19.63
CA ILE A 193 1.48 -13.49 19.44
C ILE A 193 1.30 -12.60 20.68
N SER A 194 0.12 -12.61 21.28
CA SER A 194 -0.19 -11.81 22.48
C SER A 194 0.68 -12.24 23.67
N LYS A 195 0.86 -13.55 23.87
CA LYS A 195 1.76 -14.08 24.90
C LYS A 195 3.22 -13.73 24.60
N TRP A 196 3.64 -13.95 23.36
CA TRP A 196 5.02 -13.71 22.91
C TRP A 196 5.44 -12.24 23.08
N LEU A 197 4.60 -11.29 22.67
CA LEU A 197 4.88 -9.85 22.80
C LEU A 197 5.18 -9.43 24.24
N ASN A 198 4.62 -10.11 25.25
CA ASN A 198 4.82 -9.77 26.64
C ASN A 198 6.10 -10.39 27.26
N THR A 199 6.72 -11.38 26.62
CA THR A 199 7.79 -12.19 27.24
C THR A 199 9.04 -12.39 26.38
N ALA A 200 9.03 -11.97 25.11
CA ALA A 200 10.07 -12.37 24.14
C ALA A 200 11.41 -11.65 24.28
N ASP A 201 11.49 -10.53 25.01
CA ASP A 201 12.74 -9.82 25.22
C ASP A 201 13.38 -10.24 26.56
N ASN A 202 14.01 -11.41 26.57
CA ASN A 202 14.68 -11.96 27.76
C ASN A 202 13.77 -12.07 29.00
N GLY A 203 12.48 -12.38 28.77
CA GLY A 203 11.45 -12.43 29.81
C GLY A 203 10.67 -11.12 29.99
N ASN A 204 11.07 -10.05 29.30
CA ASN A 204 10.37 -8.77 29.28
C ASN A 204 9.50 -8.62 28.03
N SER A 205 8.66 -7.59 28.06
CA SER A 205 7.83 -7.17 26.94
C SER A 205 8.68 -6.62 25.79
N VAL A 206 8.32 -6.98 24.56
CA VAL A 206 8.96 -6.50 23.34
C VAL A 206 8.80 -4.98 23.24
N ASN A 207 9.85 -4.31 22.81
CA ASN A 207 9.79 -2.90 22.48
C ASN A 207 10.50 -2.62 21.15
N PHE A 208 9.72 -2.42 20.09
CA PHE A 208 10.24 -2.13 18.76
C PHE A 208 10.69 -0.66 18.59
N ARG A 209 10.43 0.23 19.56
CA ARG A 209 10.90 1.63 19.52
C ARG A 209 12.42 1.75 19.71
N TYR A 210 13.03 0.83 20.45
CA TYR A 210 14.45 0.90 20.81
C TYR A 210 15.26 -0.16 20.06
N GLY A 211 16.46 0.24 19.62
CA GLY A 211 17.33 -0.59 18.79
C GLY A 211 17.15 -0.33 17.30
N GLY A 212 18.20 -0.57 16.52
CA GLY A 212 18.12 -0.49 15.06
C GLY A 212 17.26 -1.62 14.50
N VAL A 213 16.69 -1.41 13.32
CA VAL A 213 15.89 -2.43 12.61
C VAL A 213 16.67 -3.76 12.48
N ASN A 214 17.98 -3.69 12.26
CA ASN A 214 18.85 -4.87 12.17
C ASN A 214 19.02 -5.62 13.51
N SER A 215 19.12 -4.91 14.64
CA SER A 215 19.25 -5.58 15.95
C SER A 215 17.96 -6.29 16.36
N ASN A 216 16.82 -5.78 15.90
CA ASN A 216 15.50 -6.35 16.20
C ASN A 216 15.03 -7.38 15.17
N LYS A 217 15.82 -7.69 14.13
CA LYS A 217 15.40 -8.55 13.02
C LYS A 217 14.81 -9.89 13.46
N HIS A 218 15.42 -10.57 14.43
CA HIS A 218 14.92 -11.85 14.93
C HIS A 218 13.53 -11.74 15.59
N LEU A 219 13.24 -10.65 16.31
CA LEU A 219 11.93 -10.37 16.88
C LEU A 219 10.92 -10.03 15.78
N LEU A 220 11.33 -9.22 14.80
CA LEU A 220 10.49 -8.85 13.65
C LEU A 220 10.11 -10.06 12.81
N ASP A 221 11.06 -10.95 12.52
CA ASP A 221 10.81 -12.20 11.78
C ASP A 221 9.80 -13.06 12.54
N LYS A 222 9.94 -13.17 13.87
CA LYS A 222 9.00 -13.92 14.71
C LYS A 222 7.61 -13.28 14.80
N TYR A 223 7.52 -11.95 14.78
CA TYR A 223 6.25 -11.22 14.69
C TYR A 223 5.49 -11.57 13.39
N TRP A 224 6.22 -11.61 12.27
CA TRP A 224 5.66 -11.93 10.96
C TRP A 224 5.21 -13.38 10.84
N GLU A 225 5.87 -14.33 11.54
CA GLU A 225 5.42 -15.73 11.60
C GLU A 225 4.02 -15.90 12.20
N TYR A 226 3.60 -15.04 13.12
CA TYR A 226 2.22 -15.07 13.63
C TYR A 226 1.27 -14.28 12.74
N THR A 227 1.71 -13.10 12.27
CA THR A 227 0.84 -12.20 11.51
C THR A 227 0.40 -12.80 10.17
N LYS A 228 1.20 -13.69 9.57
CA LYS A 228 0.83 -14.38 8.31
C LYS A 228 -0.45 -15.22 8.43
N ASP A 229 -0.79 -15.71 9.62
CA ASP A 229 -2.01 -16.51 9.85
C ASP A 229 -3.17 -15.66 10.37
N ILE A 230 -2.89 -14.45 10.88
CA ILE A 230 -3.89 -13.52 11.42
C ILE A 230 -4.37 -12.52 10.36
N GLY A 231 -3.47 -12.03 9.51
CA GLY A 231 -3.75 -11.00 8.50
C GLY A 231 -4.07 -9.60 9.03
N ILE A 232 -3.96 -9.37 10.34
CA ILE A 232 -4.32 -8.10 11.00
C ILE A 232 -3.32 -7.80 12.13
N TYR A 233 -2.89 -6.55 12.27
CA TYR A 233 -2.00 -6.08 13.34
C TYR A 233 -2.19 -4.58 13.66
N GLY A 234 -1.39 -4.02 14.57
CA GLY A 234 -1.34 -2.57 14.81
C GLY A 234 -2.16 -2.07 16.01
N ASN A 235 -2.72 -2.98 16.81
CA ASN A 235 -3.44 -2.64 18.04
C ASN A 235 -3.24 -3.66 19.18
N TYR A 236 -2.10 -4.37 19.17
CA TYR A 236 -1.71 -5.23 20.29
C TYR A 236 -1.28 -4.38 21.49
N GLY A 237 -1.52 -4.84 22.71
CA GLY A 237 -1.15 -4.12 23.95
C GLY A 237 -2.36 -3.52 24.69
N ALA A 238 -2.27 -3.47 26.01
CA ALA A 238 -3.37 -3.01 26.87
C ALA A 238 -3.32 -1.50 27.14
N SER A 239 -2.12 -0.92 27.25
CA SER A 239 -1.92 0.52 27.46
C SER A 239 -1.53 1.27 26.17
N PRO A 240 -1.69 2.60 26.10
CA PRO A 240 -1.17 3.41 25.01
C PRO A 240 0.32 3.18 24.73
N GLU A 241 1.14 3.07 25.77
CA GLU A 241 2.58 2.82 25.67
C GLU A 241 2.86 1.45 25.08
N GLN A 242 2.21 0.39 25.60
CA GLN A 242 2.36 -0.97 25.07
C GLN A 242 1.93 -1.06 23.60
N LYS A 243 0.88 -0.34 23.19
CA LYS A 243 0.45 -0.30 21.80
C LYS A 243 1.49 0.27 20.87
N VAL A 244 2.24 1.27 21.32
CA VAL A 244 3.35 1.84 20.56
C VAL A 244 4.58 0.93 20.63
N ASP A 245 4.89 0.36 21.79
CA ASP A 245 6.03 -0.56 21.99
C ASP A 245 5.92 -1.82 21.12
N PHE A 246 4.72 -2.41 21.01
CA PHE A 246 4.44 -3.61 20.23
C PHE A 246 4.22 -3.33 18.73
N TYR A 247 4.26 -2.06 18.32
CA TYR A 247 4.00 -1.70 16.93
C TYR A 247 5.21 -2.00 16.04
N ASN A 248 5.02 -2.91 15.10
CA ASN A 248 5.98 -3.18 14.03
C ASN A 248 5.70 -2.23 12.85
N ASN A 249 6.64 -1.33 12.57
CA ASN A 249 6.54 -0.38 11.45
C ASN A 249 7.19 -0.89 10.15
N THR A 250 7.69 -2.13 10.13
CA THR A 250 8.20 -2.78 8.92
C THR A 250 7.07 -3.45 8.15
N LEU A 251 7.38 -3.99 6.98
CA LEU A 251 6.47 -4.78 6.17
C LEU A 251 7.19 -5.96 5.53
N SER A 252 6.65 -7.18 5.67
CA SER A 252 7.23 -8.39 5.08
C SER A 252 6.19 -9.16 4.29
N SER A 253 6.48 -9.46 3.02
CA SER A 253 5.61 -10.29 2.15
C SER A 253 5.43 -11.72 2.67
N TYR A 254 6.41 -12.22 3.44
CA TYR A 254 6.31 -13.48 4.19
C TYR A 254 5.32 -13.38 5.36
N GLY A 255 5.27 -12.23 6.02
CA GLY A 255 4.36 -11.94 7.13
C GLY A 255 2.93 -11.58 6.73
N MET A 256 2.66 -11.43 5.43
CA MET A 256 1.32 -11.16 4.91
C MET A 256 0.50 -12.44 4.78
N TYR A 257 -0.79 -12.34 5.10
CA TYR A 257 -1.75 -13.41 4.88
C TYR A 257 -1.80 -13.80 3.42
N SER A 258 -1.86 -15.10 3.15
CA SER A 258 -1.98 -15.65 1.81
C SER A 258 -3.26 -16.44 1.70
N GLN A 259 -4.00 -16.20 0.62
CA GLN A 259 -5.20 -16.97 0.33
C GLN A 259 -4.85 -18.44 0.10
N LYS A 260 -5.74 -19.34 0.54
CA LYS A 260 -5.55 -20.79 0.43
C LYS A 260 -6.47 -21.34 -0.66
N PHE A 261 -5.92 -22.22 -1.49
CA PHE A 261 -6.59 -22.81 -2.65
C PHE A 261 -6.40 -24.32 -2.63
N LEU A 262 -7.21 -25.05 -3.39
CA LEU A 262 -6.96 -26.47 -3.65
C LEU A 262 -5.61 -26.67 -4.35
N ASP A 263 -5.03 -27.84 -4.15
CA ASP A 263 -3.78 -28.20 -4.81
C ASP A 263 -3.98 -28.36 -6.33
N ASN A 264 -2.96 -28.01 -7.12
CA ASN A 264 -2.97 -28.20 -8.57
C ASN A 264 -2.78 -29.69 -8.94
N PHE A 265 -3.10 -30.03 -10.19
CA PHE A 265 -2.91 -31.37 -10.74
C PHE A 265 -2.36 -31.33 -12.16
N ASN A 266 -1.67 -32.40 -12.57
CA ASN A 266 -1.10 -32.54 -13.91
C ASN A 266 -2.12 -33.17 -14.88
N GLU A 267 -1.90 -33.04 -16.19
CA GLU A 267 -2.77 -33.67 -17.20
C GLU A 267 -2.84 -35.20 -17.05
N SER A 268 -1.74 -35.85 -16.67
CA SER A 268 -1.71 -37.30 -16.37
C SER A 268 -2.64 -37.67 -15.20
N ASP A 269 -2.86 -36.75 -14.27
CA ASP A 269 -3.76 -37.00 -13.14
C ASP A 269 -5.21 -37.10 -13.60
N LYS A 270 -5.56 -36.62 -14.79
CA LYS A 270 -6.90 -36.73 -15.39
C LYS A 270 -7.15 -38.10 -16.02
N GLU A 271 -6.16 -38.97 -16.12
CA GLU A 271 -6.35 -40.28 -16.73
C GLU A 271 -7.50 -41.05 -16.07
N LYS A 272 -8.40 -41.56 -16.93
CA LYS A 272 -9.63 -42.29 -16.56
C LYS A 272 -10.65 -41.45 -15.75
N ALA A 273 -10.48 -40.14 -15.66
CA ALA A 273 -11.47 -39.28 -15.04
C ALA A 273 -12.77 -39.24 -15.87
N ILE A 274 -13.90 -39.49 -15.22
CA ILE A 274 -15.23 -39.37 -15.81
C ILE A 274 -15.62 -37.89 -15.82
N LYS A 275 -15.93 -37.36 -17.00
CA LYS A 275 -16.41 -35.98 -17.10
C LYS A 275 -17.80 -35.86 -16.47
N LEU A 276 -17.95 -34.87 -15.58
CA LEU A 276 -19.23 -34.49 -14.98
C LEU A 276 -19.62 -33.08 -15.44
N ASP A 277 -20.87 -32.94 -15.85
CA ASP A 277 -21.47 -31.63 -16.14
C ASP A 277 -22.37 -31.23 -14.97
N VAL A 278 -21.90 -30.29 -14.16
CA VAL A 278 -22.61 -29.77 -12.98
C VAL A 278 -22.81 -28.27 -13.11
N ASN A 279 -24.03 -27.79 -12.89
CA ASN A 279 -24.31 -26.36 -12.85
C ASN A 279 -23.99 -25.79 -11.46
N LEU A 280 -22.92 -24.99 -11.37
CA LEU A 280 -22.49 -24.32 -10.13
C LEU A 280 -22.80 -22.82 -10.11
N ASN A 281 -23.65 -22.29 -11.00
CA ASN A 281 -23.93 -20.85 -11.07
C ASN A 281 -24.41 -20.25 -9.74
N ASP A 282 -25.33 -20.92 -9.05
CA ASP A 282 -25.86 -20.45 -7.77
C ASP A 282 -24.82 -20.51 -6.65
N LEU A 283 -23.93 -21.51 -6.68
CA LEU A 283 -22.83 -21.63 -5.75
C LEU A 283 -21.82 -20.49 -5.93
N VAL A 284 -21.45 -20.18 -7.18
CA VAL A 284 -20.56 -19.05 -7.51
C VAL A 284 -21.18 -17.73 -7.06
N LEU A 285 -22.48 -17.53 -7.29
CA LEU A 285 -23.18 -16.30 -6.87
C LEU A 285 -23.19 -16.09 -5.36
N LYS A 286 -23.30 -17.19 -4.59
CA LYS A 286 -23.34 -17.17 -3.12
C LYS A 286 -21.95 -17.32 -2.48
N ASN A 287 -20.89 -17.52 -3.27
CA ASN A 287 -19.56 -17.73 -2.76
C ASN A 287 -19.08 -16.50 -1.96
N PRO A 288 -18.79 -16.63 -0.65
CA PRO A 288 -18.33 -15.51 0.17
C PRO A 288 -17.00 -14.92 -0.33
N PHE A 289 -16.16 -15.75 -0.94
CA PHE A 289 -14.83 -15.37 -1.42
C PHE A 289 -14.85 -14.64 -2.76
N GLY A 290 -15.95 -14.68 -3.52
CA GLY A 290 -16.10 -13.96 -4.78
C GLY A 290 -16.33 -14.81 -6.01
N PHE A 291 -16.25 -14.16 -7.17
CA PHE A 291 -16.71 -14.70 -8.45
C PHE A 291 -15.57 -15.17 -9.37
N LEU A 292 -14.32 -15.17 -8.89
CA LEU A 292 -13.19 -15.68 -9.67
C LEU A 292 -13.09 -17.22 -9.57
N PRO A 293 -12.50 -17.87 -10.59
CA PRO A 293 -12.08 -19.27 -10.53
C PRO A 293 -11.29 -19.62 -9.26
N SER A 294 -10.30 -18.82 -8.89
CA SER A 294 -9.53 -18.98 -7.65
C SER A 294 -10.41 -18.91 -6.40
N ASN A 295 -11.44 -18.08 -6.38
CA ASN A 295 -12.38 -18.00 -5.25
C ASN A 295 -13.25 -19.26 -5.16
N LEU A 296 -13.57 -19.91 -6.28
CA LEU A 296 -14.26 -21.20 -6.26
C LEU A 296 -13.34 -22.31 -5.72
N SER A 297 -12.07 -22.33 -6.16
CA SER A 297 -11.05 -23.21 -5.57
C SER A 297 -10.90 -22.96 -4.06
N GLN A 298 -10.87 -21.70 -3.63
CA GLN A 298 -10.82 -21.32 -2.22
C GLN A 298 -12.05 -21.81 -1.44
N LEU A 299 -13.25 -21.69 -2.01
CA LEU A 299 -14.46 -22.21 -1.37
C LEU A 299 -14.35 -23.71 -1.10
N PHE A 300 -13.93 -24.48 -2.11
CA PHE A 300 -13.75 -25.92 -1.97
C PHE A 300 -12.57 -26.32 -1.08
N TYR A 301 -11.54 -25.49 -0.98
CA TYR A 301 -10.44 -25.71 -0.02
C TYR A 301 -10.95 -25.76 1.42
N TYR A 302 -11.88 -24.88 1.80
CA TYR A 302 -12.45 -24.86 3.15
C TYR A 302 -13.62 -25.84 3.33
N MET A 303 -14.32 -26.20 2.25
CA MET A 303 -15.51 -27.05 2.28
C MET A 303 -15.16 -28.50 2.62
N ASP A 304 -15.85 -29.08 3.59
CA ASP A 304 -15.71 -30.49 3.93
C ASP A 304 -16.16 -31.40 2.78
N TYR A 305 -15.61 -32.62 2.73
CA TYR A 305 -15.86 -33.56 1.62
C TYR A 305 -17.32 -34.00 1.51
N LYS A 306 -18.07 -34.04 2.62
CA LYS A 306 -19.50 -34.40 2.59
C LYS A 306 -20.31 -33.33 1.86
N SER A 307 -20.05 -32.07 2.20
CA SER A 307 -20.66 -30.91 1.58
C SER A 307 -20.25 -30.78 0.11
N ALA A 308 -18.98 -31.03 -0.21
CA ALA A 308 -18.49 -31.02 -1.58
C ALA A 308 -19.19 -32.10 -2.43
N ALA A 309 -19.36 -33.32 -1.91
CA ALA A 309 -20.08 -34.39 -2.59
C ALA A 309 -21.53 -34.01 -2.89
N GLU A 310 -22.23 -33.38 -1.94
CA GLU A 310 -23.61 -32.89 -2.11
C GLU A 310 -23.70 -31.82 -3.22
N VAL A 311 -22.84 -30.80 -3.15
CA VAL A 311 -22.82 -29.70 -4.13
C VAL A 311 -22.46 -30.19 -5.54
N LEU A 312 -21.52 -31.13 -5.64
CA LEU A 312 -21.06 -31.69 -6.91
C LEU A 312 -21.94 -32.84 -7.42
N LYS A 313 -22.98 -33.24 -6.67
CA LYS A 313 -23.90 -34.34 -6.98
C LYS A 313 -23.18 -35.69 -7.16
N ILE A 314 -22.18 -35.94 -6.32
CA ILE A 314 -21.41 -37.19 -6.29
C ILE A 314 -21.94 -38.03 -5.13
N ASN A 315 -22.45 -39.23 -5.43
CA ASN A 315 -23.02 -40.16 -4.42
C ASN A 315 -21.95 -40.98 -3.68
N GLU A 316 -20.67 -40.74 -4.00
CA GLU A 316 -19.52 -41.43 -3.43
C GLU A 316 -18.76 -40.54 -2.46
N LYS A 317 -18.05 -41.16 -1.52
CA LYS A 317 -17.21 -40.43 -0.58
C LYS A 317 -15.97 -39.88 -1.30
N ILE A 318 -15.84 -38.55 -1.31
CA ILE A 318 -14.66 -37.86 -1.81
C ILE A 318 -13.48 -38.11 -0.85
N THR A 319 -12.32 -38.42 -1.43
CA THR A 319 -11.07 -38.65 -0.72
C THR A 319 -10.02 -37.57 -1.04
N ASP A 320 -10.09 -36.99 -2.23
CA ASP A 320 -9.20 -35.91 -2.66
C ASP A 320 -9.91 -34.96 -3.64
N LEU A 321 -9.53 -33.69 -3.58
CA LEU A 321 -10.07 -32.63 -4.42
C LEU A 321 -8.94 -31.68 -4.81
N LYS A 322 -8.78 -31.47 -6.12
CA LYS A 322 -7.73 -30.63 -6.71
C LYS A 322 -8.32 -29.68 -7.75
N ALA A 323 -7.66 -28.56 -7.98
CA ALA A 323 -8.12 -27.57 -8.95
C ALA A 323 -6.98 -26.97 -9.76
N ASN A 324 -7.19 -26.79 -11.07
CA ASN A 324 -6.38 -25.93 -11.91
C ASN A 324 -7.26 -24.76 -12.34
N PHE A 325 -6.86 -23.52 -12.04
CA PHE A 325 -7.65 -22.33 -12.35
C PHE A 325 -6.83 -21.26 -13.08
N ASP A 326 -7.53 -20.46 -13.88
CA ASP A 326 -6.97 -19.32 -14.60
C ASP A 326 -7.96 -18.15 -14.49
N ASP A 327 -7.65 -17.23 -13.58
CA ASP A 327 -8.47 -16.05 -13.34
C ASP A 327 -8.43 -15.04 -14.50
N ASN A 328 -7.40 -15.07 -15.35
CA ASN A 328 -7.34 -14.20 -16.54
C ASN A 328 -8.35 -14.67 -17.60
N LYS A 329 -8.52 -15.98 -17.75
CA LYS A 329 -9.49 -16.57 -18.67
C LYS A 329 -10.88 -16.71 -18.05
N GLY A 330 -10.98 -16.74 -16.72
CA GLY A 330 -12.21 -17.05 -16.03
C GLY A 330 -12.58 -18.53 -16.15
N SER A 331 -11.60 -19.43 -16.00
CA SER A 331 -11.80 -20.89 -16.13
C SER A 331 -11.21 -21.68 -14.96
N ILE A 332 -11.84 -22.81 -14.62
CA ILE A 332 -11.38 -23.75 -13.59
C ILE A 332 -11.73 -25.18 -13.98
N GLU A 333 -10.79 -26.09 -13.73
CA GLU A 333 -10.98 -27.53 -13.77
C GLU A 333 -10.90 -28.09 -12.35
N LEU A 334 -11.87 -28.91 -11.94
CA LEU A 334 -11.91 -29.57 -10.64
C LEU A 334 -11.74 -31.08 -10.84
N LEU A 335 -10.67 -31.63 -10.28
CA LEU A 335 -10.41 -33.07 -10.25
C LEU A 335 -10.86 -33.63 -8.91
N ILE A 336 -11.81 -34.55 -8.95
CA ILE A 336 -12.38 -35.17 -7.75
C ILE A 336 -12.00 -36.65 -7.74
N THR A 337 -11.35 -37.09 -6.67
CA THR A 337 -11.08 -38.51 -6.44
C THR A 337 -12.00 -39.01 -5.34
N THR A 338 -12.62 -40.15 -5.59
CA THR A 338 -13.47 -40.87 -4.64
C THR A 338 -12.86 -42.23 -4.34
N GLU A 339 -13.48 -43.01 -3.47
CA GLU A 339 -13.02 -44.37 -3.17
C GLU A 339 -13.11 -45.32 -4.39
N LEU A 340 -13.98 -45.06 -5.38
CA LEU A 340 -14.17 -45.94 -6.55
C LEU A 340 -13.78 -45.29 -7.87
N ASN A 341 -14.09 -43.99 -8.03
CA ASN A 341 -13.97 -43.29 -9.30
C ASN A 341 -13.17 -41.99 -9.20
N LYS A 342 -12.77 -41.49 -10.37
CA LYS A 342 -12.20 -40.16 -10.57
C LYS A 342 -13.13 -39.37 -11.48
N TYR A 343 -13.37 -38.11 -11.15
CA TYR A 343 -14.25 -37.22 -11.90
C TYR A 343 -13.54 -35.92 -12.26
N ILE A 344 -13.93 -35.31 -13.38
CA ILE A 344 -13.43 -34.00 -13.82
C ILE A 344 -14.62 -33.08 -14.16
N ILE A 345 -14.61 -31.86 -13.63
CA ILE A 345 -15.59 -30.81 -13.93
C ILE A 345 -14.85 -29.61 -14.51
N ASN A 346 -15.31 -29.11 -15.66
CA ASN A 346 -14.71 -27.97 -16.35
C ASN A 346 -15.69 -26.81 -16.43
N LEU A 347 -15.34 -25.69 -15.80
CA LEU A 347 -16.16 -24.48 -15.77
C LEU A 347 -15.40 -23.33 -16.41
N SER A 348 -16.13 -22.48 -17.13
CA SER A 348 -15.64 -21.21 -17.66
C SER A 348 -16.73 -20.15 -17.52
N LYS A 349 -16.33 -18.88 -17.63
CA LYS A 349 -17.30 -17.77 -17.68
C LYS A 349 -18.33 -17.89 -18.82
N ASP A 350 -17.99 -18.65 -19.87
CA ASP A 350 -18.87 -18.86 -21.03
C ASP A 350 -19.96 -19.90 -20.77
N ASN A 351 -19.74 -20.84 -19.85
CA ASN A 351 -20.73 -21.86 -19.46
C ASN A 351 -21.31 -21.64 -18.05
N THR A 352 -20.70 -20.74 -17.26
CA THR A 352 -21.08 -20.40 -15.89
C THR A 352 -21.16 -18.87 -15.75
N ASN A 353 -22.33 -18.29 -16.07
CA ASN A 353 -22.58 -16.84 -16.16
C ASN A 353 -22.07 -15.99 -14.97
N ASN A 354 -22.11 -16.55 -13.75
CA ASN A 354 -21.68 -15.84 -12.55
C ASN A 354 -20.17 -15.87 -12.34
N LEU A 355 -19.44 -16.76 -13.01
CA LEU A 355 -17.99 -16.80 -12.99
C LEU A 355 -17.43 -15.63 -13.79
N LYS A 356 -16.35 -15.02 -13.30
CA LYS A 356 -15.73 -13.82 -13.89
C LYS A 356 -14.25 -14.02 -14.15
N ALA A 357 -13.71 -13.20 -15.04
CA ALA A 357 -12.28 -13.06 -15.25
C ALA A 357 -11.78 -11.75 -14.60
N ASP A 358 -10.47 -11.64 -14.38
CA ASP A 358 -9.84 -10.43 -13.83
C ASP A 358 -10.22 -9.17 -14.63
N LEU A 359 -10.31 -9.27 -15.96
CA LEU A 359 -10.68 -8.17 -16.86
C LEU A 359 -12.09 -7.61 -16.57
N ASP A 360 -13.03 -8.41 -16.08
CA ASP A 360 -14.39 -7.95 -15.76
C ASP A 360 -14.37 -6.93 -14.61
N PHE A 361 -13.53 -7.16 -13.61
CA PHE A 361 -13.35 -6.26 -12.45
C PHE A 361 -12.58 -4.99 -12.84
N TYR A 362 -11.54 -5.12 -13.66
CA TYR A 362 -10.78 -3.98 -14.16
C TYR A 362 -11.63 -3.09 -15.07
N GLN A 363 -12.46 -3.68 -15.93
CA GLN A 363 -13.43 -2.96 -16.73
C GLN A 363 -14.45 -2.22 -15.84
N TYR A 364 -14.89 -2.85 -14.75
CA TYR A 364 -15.80 -2.21 -13.79
C TYR A 364 -15.17 -0.99 -13.13
N ILE A 365 -13.90 -1.08 -12.70
CA ILE A 365 -13.14 0.05 -12.14
C ILE A 365 -12.94 1.14 -13.20
N TYR A 366 -12.45 0.76 -14.38
CA TYR A 366 -12.17 1.68 -15.49
C TYR A 366 -13.41 2.47 -15.93
N ALA A 367 -14.58 1.83 -15.96
CA ALA A 367 -15.82 2.51 -16.34
C ALA A 367 -16.17 3.69 -15.43
N ARG A 368 -15.75 3.66 -14.16
CA ARG A 368 -16.14 4.58 -13.08
C ARG A 368 -15.06 5.57 -12.66
N SER A 369 -13.84 5.42 -13.17
CA SER A 369 -12.67 6.18 -12.77
C SER A 369 -12.16 7.09 -13.87
N PHE A 370 -11.56 8.21 -13.50
CA PHE A 370 -10.86 9.13 -14.40
C PHE A 370 -9.78 9.92 -13.64
N SER A 371 -8.84 10.56 -14.35
CA SER A 371 -7.88 11.47 -13.74
C SER A 371 -8.53 12.83 -13.53
N LEU A 372 -8.31 13.45 -12.38
CA LEU A 372 -8.53 14.88 -12.20
C LEU A 372 -7.17 15.60 -12.22
N ARG A 373 -7.07 16.68 -13.00
CA ARG A 373 -5.85 17.47 -13.16
C ARG A 373 -6.13 18.95 -13.02
N ILE A 374 -5.24 19.68 -12.34
CA ILE A 374 -5.28 21.13 -12.25
C ILE A 374 -3.87 21.72 -12.14
N GLY A 375 -3.67 22.89 -12.75
CA GLY A 375 -2.46 23.68 -12.58
C GLY A 375 -2.61 24.62 -11.40
N THR A 376 -1.67 24.59 -10.46
CA THR A 376 -1.64 25.47 -9.29
C THR A 376 -0.41 26.38 -9.29
N VAL A 377 -0.54 27.55 -8.69
CA VAL A 377 0.58 28.42 -8.37
C VAL A 377 0.85 28.30 -6.88
N GLU A 378 2.06 27.90 -6.53
CA GLU A 378 2.49 27.66 -5.15
C GLU A 378 3.79 28.40 -4.84
N PHE A 379 4.00 28.73 -3.58
CA PHE A 379 5.27 29.32 -3.14
C PHE A 379 6.25 28.21 -2.79
N ARG A 380 7.41 28.17 -3.43
CA ARG A 380 8.43 27.17 -3.18
C ARG A 380 9.53 27.74 -2.31
N ARG A 381 9.71 27.11 -1.15
CA ARG A 381 10.90 27.27 -0.32
C ARG A 381 11.90 26.19 -0.68
N HIS A 382 13.12 26.56 -1.00
CA HIS A 382 14.15 25.55 -1.25
C HIS A 382 14.46 24.83 0.09
N PRO A 383 14.45 23.48 0.16
CA PRO A 383 14.62 22.75 1.43
C PRO A 383 15.88 23.15 2.20
N ASN A 384 16.97 23.39 1.45
CA ASN A 384 18.26 23.83 2.00
C ASN A 384 18.51 25.35 1.87
N ARG A 385 17.49 26.13 1.46
CA ARG A 385 17.59 27.58 1.15
C ARG A 385 18.74 27.98 0.21
N LEU A 386 19.15 27.07 -0.69
CA LEU A 386 20.23 27.30 -1.66
C LEU A 386 19.79 28.20 -2.83
N THR A 387 18.48 28.31 -3.06
CA THR A 387 17.89 29.23 -4.03
C THR A 387 16.87 30.12 -3.34
N LEU A 388 16.65 31.31 -3.91
CA LEU A 388 15.65 32.24 -3.40
C LEU A 388 14.26 31.61 -3.50
N ASP A 389 13.50 31.76 -2.43
CA ASP A 389 12.09 31.40 -2.42
C ASP A 389 11.35 32.17 -3.52
N HIS A 390 10.51 31.48 -4.27
CA HIS A 390 9.83 32.03 -5.44
C HIS A 390 8.47 31.37 -5.64
N LEU A 391 7.62 32.04 -6.42
CA LEU A 391 6.41 31.41 -6.93
C LEU A 391 6.76 30.48 -8.07
N ALA A 392 6.20 29.28 -8.03
CA ALA A 392 6.35 28.29 -9.06
C ALA A 392 4.97 27.78 -9.49
N THR A 393 4.89 27.34 -10.74
CA THR A 393 3.75 26.56 -11.21
C THR A 393 3.96 25.09 -10.85
N SER A 394 2.88 24.46 -10.43
CA SER A 394 2.81 23.04 -10.12
C SER A 394 1.57 22.45 -10.80
N GLN A 395 1.51 21.14 -10.84
CA GLN A 395 0.34 20.42 -11.34
C GLN A 395 -0.01 19.34 -10.34
N THR A 396 -1.30 19.28 -10.01
CA THR A 396 -1.87 18.20 -9.22
C THR A 396 -2.62 17.29 -10.17
N VAL A 397 -2.29 16.00 -10.14
CA VAL A 397 -2.98 14.94 -10.88
C VAL A 397 -3.28 13.81 -9.91
N GLY A 398 -4.50 13.28 -9.94
CA GLY A 398 -4.86 12.10 -9.15
C GLY A 398 -6.10 11.40 -9.68
N THR A 399 -6.39 10.22 -9.11
CA THR A 399 -7.53 9.39 -9.52
C THR A 399 -8.76 9.93 -8.83
N VAL A 400 -9.87 9.93 -9.53
CA VAL A 400 -11.18 10.07 -8.90
C VAL A 400 -12.12 9.03 -9.49
N TRP A 401 -13.14 8.65 -8.74
CA TRP A 401 -14.21 7.78 -9.24
C TRP A 401 -15.58 8.24 -8.76
N VAL A 402 -16.60 7.92 -9.55
CA VAL A 402 -17.97 8.34 -9.27
C VAL A 402 -18.60 7.38 -8.26
N MET A 403 -18.91 7.90 -7.09
CA MET A 403 -19.61 7.15 -6.05
C MET A 403 -21.12 7.15 -6.30
N ASP A 404 -21.68 8.32 -6.62
CA ASP A 404 -23.10 8.52 -6.92
C ASP A 404 -23.32 9.85 -7.68
N ARG A 405 -24.54 10.09 -8.16
CA ARG A 405 -24.99 11.41 -8.67
C ARG A 405 -25.93 12.08 -7.66
N ILE A 406 -25.72 13.36 -7.42
CA ILE A 406 -26.60 14.19 -6.58
C ILE A 406 -27.76 14.71 -7.43
N ILE A 407 -28.98 14.63 -6.88
CA ILE A 407 -30.17 15.23 -7.48
C ILE A 407 -30.26 16.68 -7.01
N SER A 408 -29.99 17.63 -7.93
CA SER A 408 -29.72 19.03 -7.61
C SER A 408 -30.49 19.95 -8.57
N PRO A 409 -31.67 20.49 -8.16
CA PRO A 409 -32.45 21.41 -8.99
C PRO A 409 -31.65 22.65 -9.42
N GLU A 410 -30.73 23.12 -8.58
CA GLU A 410 -29.85 24.25 -8.88
C GLU A 410 -28.84 23.92 -10.00
N ALA A 411 -28.28 22.70 -10.02
CA ALA A 411 -27.38 22.29 -11.09
C ALA A 411 -28.13 22.05 -12.41
N GLU A 412 -29.35 21.51 -12.34
CA GLU A 412 -30.19 21.25 -13.51
C GLU A 412 -30.61 22.54 -14.23
N LYS A 413 -30.86 23.63 -13.49
CA LYS A 413 -31.10 24.97 -14.07
C LYS A 413 -29.95 25.47 -14.94
N ASP A 414 -28.73 25.01 -14.66
CA ASP A 414 -27.52 25.34 -15.42
C ASP A 414 -27.10 24.20 -16.36
N ASP A 415 -28.04 23.34 -16.78
CA ASP A 415 -27.78 22.19 -17.66
C ASP A 415 -26.55 21.36 -17.21
N SER A 416 -26.49 21.09 -15.91
CA SER A 416 -25.36 20.41 -15.28
C SER A 416 -25.81 19.24 -14.41
N TYR A 417 -24.99 18.19 -14.38
CA TYR A 417 -25.04 17.17 -13.36
C TYR A 417 -24.12 17.52 -12.20
N GLU A 418 -24.51 17.16 -10.99
CA GLU A 418 -23.65 17.24 -9.82
C GLU A 418 -23.24 15.83 -9.39
N LEU A 419 -21.93 15.55 -9.41
CA LEU A 419 -21.37 14.24 -9.11
C LEU A 419 -20.79 14.21 -7.70
N LEU A 420 -21.00 13.08 -7.02
CA LEU A 420 -20.30 12.74 -5.78
C LEU A 420 -19.09 11.86 -6.13
N LEU A 421 -17.91 12.45 -6.09
CA LEU A 421 -16.65 11.83 -6.50
C LEU A 421 -15.81 11.45 -5.27
N ALA A 422 -15.16 10.30 -5.29
CA ALA A 422 -14.26 9.89 -4.23
C ALA A 422 -12.79 9.94 -4.69
N THR A 423 -11.92 10.41 -3.82
CA THR A 423 -10.46 10.47 -4.02
C THR A 423 -9.71 10.53 -2.68
N ASN A 424 -8.38 10.60 -2.71
CA ASN A 424 -7.58 10.84 -1.50
C ASN A 424 -7.53 12.33 -1.14
N MET A 425 -7.34 12.65 0.13
CA MET A 425 -7.19 14.05 0.55
C MET A 425 -5.95 14.69 -0.09
N HIS A 426 -4.83 13.95 -0.19
CA HIS A 426 -3.61 14.50 -0.79
C HIS A 426 -3.75 14.79 -2.28
N VAL A 427 -4.64 14.07 -2.99
CA VAL A 427 -4.95 14.32 -4.41
C VAL A 427 -5.67 15.65 -4.60
N PHE A 428 -6.53 16.05 -3.65
CA PHE A 428 -7.26 17.32 -3.70
C PHE A 428 -6.75 18.33 -2.66
N SER A 429 -5.48 18.19 -2.23
CA SER A 429 -4.86 19.10 -1.28
C SER A 429 -4.45 20.38 -1.98
N LEU A 430 -5.34 21.38 -1.94
CA LEU A 430 -5.07 22.72 -2.46
C LEU A 430 -4.36 23.64 -1.44
N ARG A 431 -3.97 23.09 -0.28
CA ARG A 431 -3.39 23.87 0.83
C ARG A 431 -2.08 24.54 0.43
N ASN A 432 -1.17 23.84 -0.26
CA ASN A 432 0.11 24.44 -0.71
C ASN A 432 -0.10 25.63 -1.67
N ALA A 433 -1.20 25.66 -2.42
CA ALA A 433 -1.49 26.77 -3.32
C ALA A 433 -2.09 27.98 -2.57
N PHE A 434 -2.97 27.75 -1.59
CA PHE A 434 -3.80 28.81 -1.01
C PHE A 434 -3.49 29.16 0.46
N ASP A 435 -2.72 28.35 1.19
CA ASP A 435 -2.34 28.62 2.58
C ASP A 435 -1.02 29.42 2.64
N ARG A 436 -1.16 30.75 2.67
CA ARG A 436 -0.03 31.67 2.82
C ARG A 436 0.77 31.43 4.10
N SER A 437 0.13 30.93 5.17
CA SER A 437 0.75 30.77 6.49
C SER A 437 1.80 29.65 6.54
N LEU A 438 1.81 28.74 5.57
CA LEU A 438 2.89 27.75 5.41
C LEU A 438 4.24 28.39 5.07
N TYR A 439 4.21 29.59 4.49
CA TYR A 439 5.36 30.23 3.87
C TYR A 439 5.79 31.52 4.54
N PHE A 440 5.00 32.10 5.43
CA PHE A 440 5.32 33.38 6.07
C PHE A 440 4.73 33.43 7.48
N ASP A 441 5.58 33.78 8.45
CA ASP A 441 5.17 33.97 9.85
C ASP A 441 4.52 35.34 10.10
N SER A 442 4.71 36.30 9.18
CA SER A 442 4.06 37.62 9.24
C SER A 442 3.68 38.17 7.87
N ASP A 443 2.56 38.90 7.84
CA ASP A 443 2.04 39.57 6.64
C ASP A 443 2.94 40.72 6.15
N GLN A 444 3.93 41.15 6.94
CA GLN A 444 4.76 42.33 6.66
C GLN A 444 6.05 42.03 5.90
N SER A 445 6.39 40.77 5.64
CA SER A 445 7.60 40.46 4.88
C SER A 445 7.48 40.87 3.41
N SER A 446 8.56 41.36 2.80
CA SER A 446 8.59 41.79 1.40
C SER A 446 8.23 40.68 0.41
N ASN A 447 8.50 39.42 0.77
CA ASN A 447 8.11 38.24 -0.01
C ASN A 447 6.63 37.87 0.20
N ALA A 448 6.09 38.06 1.41
CA ALA A 448 4.68 37.81 1.67
C ALA A 448 3.78 38.73 0.82
N ASN A 449 4.19 39.97 0.53
CA ASN A 449 3.45 40.88 -0.34
C ASN A 449 3.46 40.48 -1.83
N LYS A 450 4.39 39.62 -2.23
CA LYS A 450 4.49 39.07 -3.60
C LYS A 450 3.77 37.74 -3.76
N TRP A 451 3.29 37.15 -2.66
CA TRP A 451 2.59 35.88 -2.70
C TRP A 451 1.22 36.05 -3.36
N TYR A 452 0.89 35.16 -4.29
CA TYR A 452 -0.47 34.98 -4.76
C TYR A 452 -0.77 33.49 -4.95
N GLY A 453 -1.80 33.01 -4.24
CA GLY A 453 -2.35 31.67 -4.43
C GLY A 453 -3.36 31.65 -5.58
N GLY A 454 -3.32 30.60 -6.40
CA GLY A 454 -4.27 30.46 -7.51
C GLY A 454 -4.03 29.27 -8.41
N PHE A 455 -4.81 29.23 -9.49
CA PHE A 455 -4.67 28.27 -10.57
C PHE A 455 -4.04 28.92 -11.80
N TRP A 456 -3.41 28.12 -12.66
CA TRP A 456 -2.89 28.57 -13.96
C TRP A 456 -3.47 27.73 -15.10
N ASP A 457 -3.55 28.32 -16.28
CA ASP A 457 -4.00 27.65 -17.50
C ASP A 457 -2.86 26.78 -18.04
N ILE A 458 -3.03 25.45 -17.94
CA ILE A 458 -2.01 24.47 -18.29
C ILE A 458 -1.57 24.57 -19.75
N ASP A 459 -2.45 25.06 -20.64
CA ASP A 459 -2.19 25.15 -22.07
C ASP A 459 -1.64 26.52 -22.50
N ASN A 460 -1.63 27.53 -21.61
CA ASN A 460 -1.18 28.90 -21.89
C ASN A 460 -0.20 29.44 -20.82
N PHE A 461 1.02 28.89 -20.81
CA PHE A 461 2.06 29.13 -19.78
C PHE A 461 2.64 30.56 -19.67
N TYR A 462 2.49 31.42 -20.68
CA TYR A 462 3.20 32.72 -20.78
C TYR A 462 2.41 33.93 -20.25
N ASP A 463 1.82 33.84 -19.06
CA ASP A 463 1.09 34.95 -18.46
C ASP A 463 1.89 35.70 -17.40
N SER A 464 1.87 37.04 -17.49
CA SER A 464 2.31 37.91 -16.40
C SER A 464 1.34 37.83 -15.21
N GLU A 465 1.79 38.21 -14.00
CA GLU A 465 0.96 38.27 -12.77
C GLU A 465 -0.36 39.03 -12.98
N THR A 466 -0.38 40.05 -13.85
CA THR A 466 -1.56 40.85 -14.19
C THR A 466 -2.58 40.09 -15.06
N ASN A 467 -2.14 39.12 -15.88
CA ASN A 467 -3.02 38.31 -16.72
C ASN A 467 -3.73 37.19 -15.94
N ILE A 468 -3.10 36.65 -14.90
CA ILE A 468 -3.65 35.54 -14.11
C ILE A 468 -5.01 35.91 -13.51
N TYR A 469 -5.15 37.10 -12.91
CA TYR A 469 -6.41 37.56 -12.31
C TYR A 469 -7.53 37.78 -13.34
N ARG A 470 -7.21 38.29 -14.53
CA ARG A 470 -8.19 38.45 -15.63
C ARG A 470 -8.63 37.10 -16.21
N LYS A 471 -7.78 36.08 -16.19
CA LYS A 471 -8.04 34.76 -16.76
C LYS A 471 -8.68 33.76 -15.79
N ARG A 472 -8.78 34.08 -14.48
CA ARG A 472 -9.39 33.22 -13.45
C ARG A 472 -10.79 32.69 -13.81
N GLN A 473 -11.59 33.47 -14.54
CA GLN A 473 -12.95 33.07 -14.93
C GLN A 473 -12.99 31.88 -15.90
N ASN A 474 -11.87 31.57 -16.58
CA ASN A 474 -11.77 30.51 -17.58
C ASN A 474 -10.83 29.37 -17.17
N ILE A 475 -10.59 29.18 -15.87
CA ILE A 475 -9.78 28.06 -15.39
C ILE A 475 -10.66 26.90 -14.94
N TYR A 476 -10.33 25.69 -15.42
CA TYR A 476 -11.09 24.47 -15.18
C TYR A 476 -10.19 23.39 -14.57
N PHE A 477 -10.75 22.59 -13.66
CA PHE A 477 -10.24 21.24 -13.46
C PHE A 477 -10.46 20.45 -14.75
N MET A 478 -9.37 19.84 -15.22
CA MET A 478 -9.39 18.95 -16.37
C MET A 478 -9.64 17.54 -15.91
N ALA A 479 -10.32 16.77 -16.75
CA ALA A 479 -10.39 15.33 -16.59
C ALA A 479 -9.81 14.60 -17.79
N GLN A 480 -9.17 13.47 -17.50
CA GLN A 480 -8.54 12.62 -18.50
C GLN A 480 -9.02 11.18 -18.35
N ARG A 481 -9.28 10.55 -19.50
CA ARG A 481 -9.60 9.13 -19.65
C ARG A 481 -9.07 8.68 -21.02
N ALA A 482 -8.89 7.39 -21.19
CA ALA A 482 -8.56 6.83 -22.49
C ALA A 482 -9.74 6.96 -23.46
N LYS A 483 -9.42 7.01 -24.75
CA LYS A 483 -10.41 7.07 -25.82
C LYS A 483 -11.24 5.78 -25.94
N ASP A 484 -10.64 4.64 -25.62
CA ASP A 484 -11.31 3.34 -25.71
C ASP A 484 -12.18 3.08 -24.47
N ASP A 485 -13.45 2.74 -24.69
CA ASP A 485 -14.40 2.44 -23.62
C ASP A 485 -14.15 1.07 -22.95
N LYS A 486 -13.45 0.17 -23.67
CA LYS A 486 -13.20 -1.20 -23.25
C LYS A 486 -11.71 -1.51 -23.14
N LEU A 487 -11.35 -2.22 -22.08
CA LEU A 487 -10.02 -2.75 -21.88
C LEU A 487 -9.83 -4.05 -22.68
N SER A 488 -8.69 -4.18 -23.35
CA SER A 488 -8.26 -5.42 -24.01
C SER A 488 -7.48 -6.36 -23.07
N SER A 489 -6.92 -5.82 -21.98
CA SER A 489 -6.02 -6.50 -21.08
C SER A 489 -5.96 -5.81 -19.71
N ASN A 490 -5.40 -6.52 -18.73
CA ASN A 490 -5.21 -6.04 -17.35
C ASN A 490 -4.19 -4.90 -17.24
N THR A 491 -3.27 -4.83 -18.21
CA THR A 491 -2.39 -3.72 -18.51
C THR A 491 -2.65 -3.35 -19.96
N ALA A 492 -3.28 -2.21 -20.20
CA ALA A 492 -3.59 -1.77 -21.56
C ALA A 492 -2.81 -0.50 -21.87
N GLU A 493 -1.87 -0.60 -22.81
CA GLU A 493 -1.42 0.58 -23.55
C GLU A 493 -2.60 1.06 -24.39
N ILE A 494 -3.10 2.25 -24.08
CA ILE A 494 -4.15 2.87 -24.87
C ILE A 494 -3.48 3.93 -25.74
N SER A 495 -3.80 3.95 -27.02
CA SER A 495 -3.24 4.94 -27.94
C SER A 495 -3.96 6.29 -27.76
N GLY A 496 -3.22 7.40 -27.63
CA GLY A 496 -3.80 8.74 -27.53
C GLY A 496 -2.79 9.86 -27.22
N ASP A 497 -2.96 11.04 -27.84
CA ASP A 497 -2.14 12.23 -27.57
C ASP A 497 -2.68 12.96 -26.32
N GLN A 498 -1.96 12.82 -25.21
CA GLN A 498 -2.37 13.26 -23.86
C GLN A 498 -2.65 14.77 -23.73
N PHE A 499 -2.14 15.59 -24.65
CA PHE A 499 -2.27 17.05 -24.60
C PHE A 499 -3.33 17.63 -25.54
N LYS A 500 -3.92 16.81 -26.41
CA LYS A 500 -4.98 17.28 -27.33
C LYS A 500 -6.40 16.95 -26.88
N GLU A 501 -6.56 15.96 -26.01
CA GLU A 501 -7.88 15.44 -25.58
C GLU A 501 -8.20 15.72 -24.10
N THR A 502 -7.61 16.76 -23.50
CA THR A 502 -7.99 17.24 -22.16
C THR A 502 -9.35 17.94 -22.21
N ASN A 503 -10.32 17.43 -21.44
CA ASN A 503 -11.63 18.06 -21.33
C ASN A 503 -11.64 19.06 -20.17
N LEU A 504 -11.93 20.32 -20.47
CA LEU A 504 -12.23 21.36 -19.48
C LEU A 504 -13.62 21.08 -18.90
N LEU A 505 -13.70 20.59 -17.66
CA LEU A 505 -14.95 20.06 -17.11
C LEU A 505 -15.54 20.90 -15.99
N PHE A 506 -14.77 21.14 -14.93
CA PHE A 506 -15.28 21.74 -13.71
C PHE A 506 -14.64 23.11 -13.53
N LYS A 507 -15.42 24.19 -13.52
CA LYS A 507 -14.88 25.53 -13.29
C LYS A 507 -14.23 25.62 -11.91
N ALA A 508 -12.92 25.90 -11.88
CA ALA A 508 -12.12 25.71 -10.67
C ALA A 508 -12.49 26.72 -9.57
N TYR A 509 -12.46 28.01 -9.90
CA TYR A 509 -12.74 29.08 -8.95
C TYR A 509 -14.19 29.11 -8.43
N GLU A 510 -15.16 28.57 -9.18
CA GLU A 510 -16.55 28.48 -8.72
C GLU A 510 -16.78 27.39 -7.67
N GLN A 511 -15.88 26.40 -7.59
CA GLN A 511 -16.16 25.15 -6.85
C GLN A 511 -15.08 24.76 -5.84
N TYR A 512 -13.81 25.14 -6.00
CA TYR A 512 -12.71 24.55 -5.24
C TYR A 512 -12.85 24.65 -3.71
N LEU A 513 -13.40 25.73 -3.17
CA LEU A 513 -13.61 25.91 -1.72
C LEU A 513 -14.75 25.05 -1.15
N THR A 514 -15.69 24.65 -1.99
CA THR A 514 -16.92 23.92 -1.58
C THR A 514 -16.97 22.50 -2.13
N ALA A 515 -16.06 22.14 -3.03
CA ALA A 515 -15.95 20.81 -3.59
C ALA A 515 -15.68 19.76 -2.49
N PRO A 516 -14.75 19.94 -1.54
CA PRO A 516 -14.58 19.01 -0.43
C PRO A 516 -15.86 18.95 0.42
N TYR A 517 -16.58 17.84 0.32
CA TYR A 517 -17.85 17.65 0.98
C TYR A 517 -17.70 16.86 2.27
N TYR A 518 -16.93 15.77 2.25
CA TYR A 518 -16.77 14.87 3.38
C TYR A 518 -15.35 14.32 3.47
N THR A 519 -14.83 14.28 4.68
CA THR A 519 -13.66 13.49 5.08
C THR A 519 -13.95 12.98 6.49
N PRO A 520 -13.60 11.72 6.84
CA PRO A 520 -13.79 11.23 8.20
C PRO A 520 -12.91 12.00 9.18
N ARG A 521 -13.49 12.28 10.35
CA ARG A 521 -12.77 12.81 11.49
C ARG A 521 -13.25 12.13 12.76
N TYR A 522 -12.32 11.68 13.57
CA TYR A 522 -12.59 11.03 14.84
C TYR A 522 -11.40 11.22 15.79
N TYR A 523 -11.55 10.70 17.00
CA TYR A 523 -10.51 10.75 18.00
C TYR A 523 -9.65 9.48 18.00
N ALA A 524 -8.33 9.65 18.09
CA ALA A 524 -7.37 8.58 18.24
C ALA A 524 -6.41 8.86 19.41
N ASN A 525 -5.99 7.79 20.08
CA ASN A 525 -5.01 7.81 21.16
C ASN A 525 -3.94 6.72 20.96
N GLY A 526 -2.92 6.75 21.82
CA GLY A 526 -1.82 5.78 21.77
C GLY A 526 -1.08 5.87 20.44
N ILE A 527 -0.78 7.10 20.04
CA ILE A 527 -0.02 7.44 18.83
C ILE A 527 1.22 8.24 19.23
N MET A 528 2.33 7.99 18.56
CA MET A 528 3.62 8.60 18.84
C MET A 528 4.05 9.49 17.68
N GLY A 529 4.51 10.71 17.96
CA GLY A 529 5.21 11.51 16.96
C GLY A 529 6.58 10.93 16.66
N TYR A 530 6.86 10.59 15.40
CA TYR A 530 8.15 10.05 14.96
C TYR A 530 9.29 11.05 15.18
N ASP A 531 9.02 12.34 14.93
CA ASP A 531 9.92 13.48 15.17
C ASP A 531 9.40 14.39 16.30
N ILE A 532 10.32 15.13 16.94
CA ILE A 532 9.98 16.02 18.07
C ILE A 532 9.00 17.13 17.68
N ALA A 533 8.92 17.46 16.38
CA ALA A 533 8.07 18.53 15.86
C ALA A 533 6.62 18.10 15.63
N ILE A 534 6.32 16.81 15.56
CA ILE A 534 4.99 16.29 15.19
C ILE A 534 3.99 16.50 16.33
N ALA A 535 4.28 15.96 17.51
CA ALA A 535 3.34 15.99 18.63
C ALA A 535 2.90 17.43 19.02
N PRO A 536 3.80 18.42 19.14
CA PRO A 536 3.42 19.80 19.48
C PRO A 536 2.49 20.47 18.46
N GLN A 537 2.45 20.01 17.21
CA GLN A 537 1.67 20.61 16.13
C GLN A 537 0.31 19.95 15.93
N TYR A 538 0.19 18.66 16.25
CA TYR A 538 -0.95 17.84 15.82
C TYR A 538 -1.65 17.08 16.94
N PHE A 539 -1.07 16.99 18.14
CA PHE A 539 -1.68 16.29 19.28
C PHE A 539 -2.33 17.30 20.23
N ASP A 540 -3.54 16.99 20.68
CA ASP A 540 -4.26 17.83 21.66
C ASP A 540 -3.62 17.70 23.05
N LYS A 541 -3.12 16.51 23.39
CA LYS A 541 -2.34 16.22 24.59
C LYS A 541 -1.30 15.15 24.28
N TYR A 542 -0.12 15.28 24.87
CA TYR A 542 0.94 14.29 24.73
C TYR A 542 1.95 14.39 25.87
N ASP A 543 2.67 13.30 26.11
CA ASP A 543 3.84 13.29 26.99
C ASP A 543 5.07 13.75 26.22
N GLU A 544 5.79 14.76 26.71
CA GLU A 544 6.90 15.39 25.98
C GLU A 544 8.09 14.44 25.78
N VAL A 545 8.33 13.52 26.72
CA VAL A 545 9.49 12.61 26.70
C VAL A 545 9.27 11.48 25.69
N SER A 546 8.15 10.78 25.81
CA SER A 546 7.80 9.65 24.95
C SER A 546 7.21 10.08 23.60
N ARG A 547 6.65 11.30 23.54
CA ARG A 547 5.89 11.86 22.40
C ARG A 547 4.63 11.08 22.07
N ILE A 548 4.13 10.29 23.03
CA ILE A 548 2.88 9.55 22.91
C ILE A 548 1.74 10.48 23.32
N GLY A 549 0.67 10.51 22.53
CA GLY A 549 -0.45 11.40 22.78
C GLY A 549 -1.76 10.98 22.11
N GLU A 550 -2.63 11.96 22.02
CA GLU A 550 -3.99 11.86 21.48
C GLU A 550 -4.31 13.02 20.53
N SER A 551 -5.18 12.78 19.56
CA SER A 551 -5.66 13.79 18.62
C SER A 551 -7.13 13.56 18.26
N LYS A 552 -7.93 14.62 18.32
CA LYS A 552 -9.31 14.68 17.81
C LYS A 552 -9.38 14.87 16.29
N ASN A 553 -8.23 15.05 15.64
CA ASN A 553 -8.10 15.24 14.20
C ASN A 553 -7.57 13.96 13.52
N ALA A 554 -7.87 12.79 14.08
CA ALA A 554 -7.62 11.53 13.39
C ALA A 554 -8.62 11.38 12.22
N GLY A 555 -8.20 10.72 11.14
CA GLY A 555 -9.01 10.59 9.93
C GLY A 555 -8.48 9.48 9.01
N ALA A 556 -8.81 9.60 7.74
CA ALA A 556 -8.34 8.74 6.66
C ALA A 556 -7.87 9.62 5.52
N ASP A 557 -6.97 9.12 4.67
CA ASP A 557 -6.64 9.79 3.42
C ASP A 557 -7.75 9.54 2.37
N PHE A 558 -8.92 10.11 2.62
CA PHE A 558 -10.14 9.90 1.85
C PHE A 558 -10.98 11.18 1.87
N VAL A 559 -11.46 11.60 0.70
CA VAL A 559 -12.36 12.75 0.58
C VAL A 559 -13.44 12.45 -0.46
N LEU A 560 -14.68 12.88 -0.16
CA LEU A 560 -15.72 13.02 -1.16
C LEU A 560 -15.80 14.45 -1.65
N LEU A 561 -15.86 14.61 -2.96
CA LEU A 561 -15.99 15.88 -3.66
C LEU A 561 -17.38 16.00 -4.28
N ARG A 562 -17.96 17.20 -4.22
CA ARG A 562 -19.14 17.60 -4.99
C ARG A 562 -18.69 18.49 -6.14
N LEU A 563 -18.81 17.99 -7.36
CA LEU A 563 -18.36 18.71 -8.55
C LEU A 563 -19.44 18.69 -9.65
N LYS A 564 -19.69 19.86 -10.24
CA LYS A 564 -20.70 20.08 -11.28
C LYS A 564 -20.07 20.03 -12.67
N ILE A 565 -20.66 19.20 -13.53
CA ILE A 565 -20.26 19.00 -14.93
C ILE A 565 -21.45 19.32 -15.85
N LYS A 566 -21.21 20.04 -16.94
CA LYS A 566 -22.22 20.25 -17.99
C LYS A 566 -22.68 18.91 -18.57
N LYS A 567 -23.99 18.72 -18.76
CA LYS A 567 -24.55 17.45 -19.27
C LYS A 567 -23.88 17.02 -20.58
N ALA A 568 -23.65 17.97 -21.49
CA ALA A 568 -23.00 17.74 -22.79
C ALA A 568 -21.54 17.23 -22.71
N ASN A 569 -20.89 17.34 -21.55
CA ASN A 569 -19.52 16.88 -21.36
C ASN A 569 -19.42 15.49 -20.68
N LEU A 570 -20.51 14.95 -20.16
CA LEU A 570 -20.48 13.68 -19.41
C LEU A 570 -19.97 12.51 -20.26
N SER A 571 -20.45 12.39 -21.50
CA SER A 571 -20.07 11.30 -22.41
C SER A 571 -18.58 11.28 -22.77
N LYS A 572 -17.87 12.41 -22.58
CA LYS A 572 -16.43 12.53 -22.89
C LYS A 572 -15.54 11.88 -21.84
N ILE A 573 -16.04 11.65 -20.62
CA ILE A 573 -15.27 11.05 -19.52
C ILE A 573 -15.93 9.84 -18.88
N LEU A 574 -17.27 9.75 -18.95
CA LEU A 574 -18.06 8.68 -18.35
C LEU A 574 -19.10 8.18 -19.38
N PRO A 575 -18.65 7.65 -20.53
CA PRO A 575 -19.54 7.20 -21.61
C PRO A 575 -20.54 6.13 -21.16
N GLU A 576 -20.13 5.20 -20.30
CA GLU A 576 -21.04 4.18 -19.75
C GLU A 576 -22.12 4.78 -18.84
N LEU A 577 -21.81 5.80 -18.05
CA LEU A 577 -22.82 6.52 -17.26
C LEU A 577 -23.74 7.32 -18.19
N ALA A 578 -23.20 8.01 -19.19
CA ALA A 578 -23.98 8.80 -20.13
C ALA A 578 -25.02 7.98 -20.90
N LYS A 579 -24.80 6.68 -21.10
CA LYS A 579 -25.77 5.75 -21.72
C LYS A 579 -26.98 5.44 -20.84
N VAL A 580 -26.87 5.60 -19.52
CA VAL A 580 -27.89 5.17 -18.54
C VAL A 580 -28.34 6.26 -17.57
N VAL A 581 -27.72 7.44 -17.60
CA VAL A 581 -28.06 8.58 -16.72
C VAL A 581 -29.52 8.98 -16.91
N GLU A 582 -30.19 9.34 -15.81
CA GLU A 582 -31.63 9.68 -15.75
C GLU A 582 -32.58 8.52 -16.13
N THR A 583 -32.08 7.28 -16.19
CA THR A 583 -32.90 6.07 -16.37
C THR A 583 -32.94 5.23 -15.10
N GLU A 584 -33.89 4.28 -15.03
CA GLU A 584 -33.97 3.34 -13.90
C GLU A 584 -32.71 2.49 -13.69
N ARG A 585 -31.88 2.34 -14.74
CA ARG A 585 -30.63 1.56 -14.70
C ARG A 585 -29.45 2.35 -14.13
N GLU A 586 -29.58 3.67 -13.95
CA GLU A 586 -28.49 4.51 -13.43
C GLU A 586 -28.00 4.03 -12.04
N LYS A 587 -28.94 3.64 -11.17
CA LYS A 587 -28.65 3.15 -9.81
C LYS A 587 -27.74 1.91 -9.79
N ASP A 588 -27.78 1.09 -10.84
CA ASP A 588 -26.98 -0.14 -10.96
C ASP A 588 -25.57 0.16 -11.47
N TRP A 589 -25.39 1.30 -12.15
CA TRP A 589 -24.08 1.77 -12.56
C TRP A 589 -23.29 2.32 -11.37
N HIS A 590 -23.92 3.11 -10.49
CA HIS A 590 -23.24 3.68 -9.32
C HIS A 590 -22.77 2.60 -8.35
N ILE A 591 -21.54 2.69 -7.87
CA ILE A 591 -21.02 1.76 -6.85
C ILE A 591 -21.65 2.03 -5.47
N GLY A 592 -21.97 3.30 -5.19
CA GLY A 592 -22.43 3.73 -3.87
C GLY A 592 -21.39 3.49 -2.78
N VAL A 593 -21.84 3.19 -1.56
CA VAL A 593 -20.96 2.90 -0.42
C VAL A 593 -20.58 1.41 -0.31
N GLY A 594 -21.08 0.54 -1.17
CA GLY A 594 -20.90 -0.92 -1.08
C GLY A 594 -21.68 -1.56 0.09
N LYS A 595 -21.44 -2.85 0.32
CA LYS A 595 -21.98 -3.67 1.40
C LYS A 595 -21.13 -3.52 2.66
N SER A 596 -21.79 -3.42 3.81
CA SER A 596 -21.14 -3.39 5.14
C SER A 596 -20.49 -4.71 5.50
N GLY A 597 -19.46 -4.65 6.35
CA GLY A 597 -18.70 -5.78 6.84
C GLY A 597 -17.19 -5.50 6.82
N LYS A 598 -16.51 -5.87 7.90
CA LYS A 598 -15.04 -5.83 7.99
C LYS A 598 -14.41 -6.65 6.87
N HIS A 599 -13.39 -6.08 6.24
CA HIS A 599 -12.62 -6.76 5.21
C HIS A 599 -11.59 -7.70 5.85
N HIS A 600 -11.18 -8.74 5.13
CA HIS A 600 -10.06 -9.59 5.54
C HIS A 600 -9.25 -9.99 4.30
N PRO A 601 -7.90 -10.03 4.36
CA PRO A 601 -7.06 -10.39 3.21
C PRO A 601 -7.24 -11.82 2.69
N ILE A 602 -8.08 -12.63 3.35
CA ILE A 602 -8.53 -13.92 2.82
C ILE A 602 -9.30 -13.74 1.51
N LYS A 603 -9.89 -12.58 1.25
CA LYS A 603 -10.62 -12.27 0.01
C LYS A 603 -9.75 -11.47 -0.95
N THR A 604 -9.86 -11.80 -2.24
CA THR A 604 -9.09 -11.17 -3.31
C THR A 604 -9.56 -9.73 -3.48
N THR A 605 -8.61 -8.80 -3.61
CA THR A 605 -8.91 -7.38 -3.87
C THR A 605 -8.33 -6.98 -5.22
N LEU A 606 -9.14 -6.32 -6.04
CA LEU A 606 -8.78 -5.75 -7.33
C LEU A 606 -8.89 -4.23 -7.25
N TYR A 607 -7.90 -3.54 -7.78
CA TYR A 607 -7.81 -2.10 -7.73
C TYR A 607 -7.01 -1.63 -8.94
N GLY A 608 -7.33 -0.45 -9.46
CA GLY A 608 -6.74 0.00 -10.71
C GLY A 608 -6.53 1.49 -10.76
N GLY A 609 -5.38 1.87 -11.31
CA GLY A 609 -5.00 3.25 -11.58
C GLY A 609 -5.94 3.94 -12.57
N TYR A 610 -5.69 5.21 -12.78
CA TYR A 610 -6.22 5.96 -13.91
C TYR A 610 -5.10 6.14 -14.95
N PRO A 611 -5.32 6.85 -16.08
CA PRO A 611 -4.28 7.17 -17.05
C PRO A 611 -2.92 7.56 -16.41
N ALA A 612 -1.94 6.65 -16.43
CA ALA A 612 -0.55 6.96 -16.10
C ALA A 612 0.18 7.34 -17.40
N ILE A 613 1.02 8.37 -17.32
CA ILE A 613 1.79 8.89 -18.46
C ILE A 613 3.16 8.25 -18.40
N ASP A 614 3.52 7.48 -19.42
CA ASP A 614 4.93 7.16 -19.68
C ASP A 614 5.30 7.68 -21.08
N ASP A 615 6.10 8.76 -21.10
CA ASP A 615 6.82 9.45 -22.18
C ASP A 615 6.22 9.62 -23.60
N ARG A 616 4.97 9.18 -23.85
CA ARG A 616 4.09 9.43 -25.02
C ARG A 616 2.88 8.48 -25.09
N ASN A 617 2.86 7.40 -24.32
CA ASN A 617 1.81 6.39 -24.38
C ASN A 617 0.97 6.39 -23.10
N PHE A 618 -0.33 6.16 -23.25
CA PHE A 618 -1.25 6.01 -22.14
C PHE A 618 -1.23 4.56 -21.66
N GLN A 619 -1.24 4.32 -20.35
CA GLN A 619 -1.46 2.99 -19.80
C GLN A 619 -2.53 3.00 -18.69
N PHE A 620 -3.54 2.12 -18.81
CA PHE A 620 -4.36 1.73 -17.66
C PHE A 620 -3.65 0.57 -16.95
N LYS A 621 -3.09 0.85 -15.77
CA LYS A 621 -2.46 -0.16 -14.92
C LYS A 621 -3.43 -0.59 -13.84
N ALA A 622 -3.73 -1.88 -13.80
CA ALA A 622 -4.51 -2.46 -12.71
C ALA A 622 -3.72 -3.56 -12.00
N ALA A 623 -4.11 -3.79 -10.75
CA ALA A 623 -3.44 -4.72 -9.85
C ALA A 623 -4.47 -5.56 -9.09
N LYS A 624 -4.02 -6.75 -8.71
CA LYS A 624 -4.77 -7.72 -7.94
C LYS A 624 -3.92 -8.20 -6.79
N SER A 625 -4.51 -8.22 -5.60
CA SER A 625 -3.89 -8.82 -4.43
C SER A 625 -4.28 -10.27 -4.29
N GLN A 626 -3.35 -11.09 -3.84
CA GLN A 626 -3.61 -12.48 -3.40
C GLN A 626 -3.31 -12.63 -1.91
N GLY A 627 -3.87 -11.70 -1.14
CA GLY A 627 -3.59 -11.57 0.28
C GLY A 627 -3.11 -10.18 0.67
N GLY A 628 -2.50 -10.10 1.84
CA GLY A 628 -2.06 -8.84 2.41
C GLY A 628 -2.08 -8.87 3.93
N VAL A 629 -1.98 -7.69 4.52
CA VAL A 629 -2.06 -7.51 5.97
C VAL A 629 -2.74 -6.18 6.28
N ILE A 630 -3.69 -6.19 7.22
CA ILE A 630 -4.38 -4.99 7.69
C ILE A 630 -3.62 -4.41 8.87
N ASN A 631 -3.20 -3.16 8.74
CA ASN A 631 -2.80 -2.34 9.87
C ASN A 631 -4.05 -1.63 10.41
N VAL A 632 -4.40 -1.93 11.66
CA VAL A 632 -5.57 -1.40 12.33
C VAL A 632 -5.45 0.12 12.52
N GLN A 633 -4.26 0.60 12.87
CA GLN A 633 -3.98 2.00 13.14
C GLN A 633 -2.45 2.22 13.18
N ASN A 634 -1.96 3.23 12.49
CA ASN A 634 -0.56 3.64 12.62
C ASN A 634 -0.29 4.14 14.05
N ARG A 635 0.64 3.49 14.76
CA ARG A 635 1.03 3.92 16.12
C ARG A 635 2.18 4.91 16.14
N VAL A 636 2.90 5.05 15.03
CA VAL A 636 4.01 5.98 14.87
C VAL A 636 3.73 6.87 13.66
N ILE A 637 3.68 8.17 13.87
CA ILE A 637 3.17 9.19 12.95
C ILE A 637 4.29 10.11 12.50
N ASN A 638 4.38 10.34 11.20
CA ASN A 638 5.31 11.28 10.59
C ASN A 638 4.54 12.28 9.68
N ASP A 639 5.25 13.21 9.05
CA ASP A 639 4.63 14.19 8.14
C ASP A 639 3.86 13.55 6.98
N SER A 640 4.30 12.40 6.45
CA SER A 640 3.57 11.70 5.37
C SER A 640 2.25 11.09 5.82
N SER A 641 2.00 11.06 7.12
CA SER A 641 0.73 10.63 7.71
C SER A 641 -0.27 11.78 7.84
N ILE A 642 0.10 13.01 7.48
CA ILE A 642 -0.68 14.22 7.71
C ILE A 642 -1.17 14.77 6.38
N ASN A 643 -2.49 14.87 6.25
CA ASN A 643 -3.14 15.37 5.05
C ASN A 643 -4.01 16.58 5.39
N SER A 644 -4.19 17.47 4.41
CA SER A 644 -5.01 18.67 4.60
C SER A 644 -5.83 18.99 3.36
N LEU A 645 -7.07 19.41 3.60
CA LEU A 645 -7.92 20.01 2.57
C LEU A 645 -7.95 21.52 2.76
N TRP A 646 -8.09 22.27 1.67
CA TRP A 646 -8.36 23.71 1.71
C TRP A 646 -9.83 23.93 1.40
N VAL A 647 -10.59 24.46 2.35
CA VAL A 647 -12.06 24.57 2.27
C VAL A 647 -12.52 26.00 2.55
N LYS A 648 -13.78 26.30 2.24
CA LYS A 648 -14.41 27.58 2.59
C LYS A 648 -14.34 27.83 4.09
N TYR A 649 -13.98 29.04 4.48
CA TYR A 649 -13.91 29.44 5.87
C TYR A 649 -15.26 29.29 6.58
N ASN A 650 -15.22 28.70 7.77
CA ASN A 650 -16.31 28.67 8.73
C ASN A 650 -15.73 28.87 10.13
N GLU A 651 -16.21 29.88 10.86
CA GLU A 651 -15.61 30.28 12.15
C GLU A 651 -15.60 29.13 13.18
N GLY A 652 -16.72 28.40 13.31
CA GLY A 652 -16.85 27.30 14.25
C GLY A 652 -15.91 26.15 13.92
N GLN A 653 -15.90 25.71 12.65
CA GLN A 653 -14.99 24.67 12.18
C GLN A 653 -13.52 25.09 12.28
N ASN A 654 -13.19 26.35 12.01
CA ASN A 654 -11.82 26.85 12.13
C ASN A 654 -11.32 26.78 13.59
N LYS A 655 -12.12 27.27 14.54
CA LYS A 655 -11.79 27.21 15.97
C LYS A 655 -11.64 25.77 16.47
N ASP A 656 -12.37 24.83 15.87
CA ASP A 656 -12.31 23.42 16.23
C ASP A 656 -11.11 22.70 15.58
N PHE A 657 -11.01 22.68 14.24
CA PHE A 657 -9.93 21.96 13.53
C PHE A 657 -8.54 22.55 13.79
N ASN A 658 -8.44 23.87 13.94
CA ASN A 658 -7.18 24.60 14.09
C ASN A 658 -6.98 25.09 15.54
N SER A 659 -7.52 24.39 16.54
CA SER A 659 -7.46 24.79 17.95
C SER A 659 -6.05 24.77 18.56
N ILE A 660 -5.22 23.83 18.12
CA ILE A 660 -3.86 23.62 18.65
C ILE A 660 -3.03 24.90 18.45
N ASN A 661 -2.37 25.36 19.51
CA ASN A 661 -1.54 26.56 19.55
C ASN A 661 -2.22 27.83 19.01
N ASN A 662 -3.55 27.93 19.14
CA ASN A 662 -4.36 29.03 18.59
C ASN A 662 -4.15 29.25 17.07
N ASN A 663 -3.81 28.19 16.33
CA ASN A 663 -3.57 28.27 14.88
C ASN A 663 -4.78 28.82 14.10
N TRP A 664 -5.99 28.66 14.63
CA TRP A 664 -7.24 29.22 14.07
C TRP A 664 -7.15 30.73 13.84
N THR A 665 -6.37 31.47 14.63
CA THR A 665 -6.22 32.93 14.49
C THR A 665 -5.65 33.33 13.13
N LYS A 666 -4.78 32.49 12.54
CA LYS A 666 -4.15 32.69 11.24
C LYS A 666 -5.15 32.81 10.09
N TYR A 667 -6.31 32.17 10.22
CA TYR A 667 -7.31 32.04 9.17
C TYR A 667 -8.54 32.94 9.40
N THR A 668 -8.51 33.84 10.38
CA THR A 668 -9.65 34.75 10.67
C THR A 668 -9.89 35.80 9.59
N LYS A 669 -8.89 36.06 8.73
CA LYS A 669 -8.97 36.97 7.59
C LYS A 669 -8.58 36.22 6.32
N SER A 670 -9.14 36.64 5.19
CA SER A 670 -8.71 36.11 3.89
C SER A 670 -7.27 36.53 3.57
N PHE A 671 -6.50 35.58 3.00
CA PHE A 671 -5.18 35.84 2.41
C PHE A 671 -5.25 36.51 1.03
N ILE A 672 -6.40 36.41 0.36
CA ILE A 672 -6.65 36.99 -0.96
C ILE A 672 -7.76 38.03 -0.80
N ASN A 673 -7.38 39.27 -0.48
CA ASN A 673 -8.30 40.39 -0.36
C ASN A 673 -7.89 41.50 -1.33
N LYS A 674 -8.50 41.54 -2.51
CA LYS A 674 -8.31 42.62 -3.50
C LYS A 674 -9.65 43.34 -3.74
N PRO A 675 -9.78 44.60 -3.26
CA PRO A 675 -10.98 45.40 -3.49
C PRO A 675 -11.30 45.53 -4.99
N ASN A 676 -12.58 45.53 -5.36
CA ASN A 676 -13.08 45.70 -6.74
C ASN A 676 -12.73 44.55 -7.70
N THR A 677 -12.52 43.34 -7.18
CA THR A 677 -12.50 42.11 -7.99
C THR A 677 -13.75 41.28 -7.67
N HIS A 678 -14.23 40.42 -8.58
CA HIS A 678 -15.43 39.59 -8.39
C HIS A 678 -15.33 38.54 -7.25
N PHE A 679 -14.37 38.67 -6.33
CA PHE A 679 -13.88 37.60 -5.47
C PHE A 679 -13.67 38.03 -4.01
N GLU A 680 -14.46 39.00 -3.53
CA GLU A 680 -14.47 39.44 -2.12
C GLU A 680 -14.77 38.29 -1.12
N ASP A 681 -15.30 37.15 -1.63
CA ASP A 681 -15.66 35.95 -0.86
C ASP A 681 -14.61 34.82 -0.87
N GLU A 682 -13.42 35.00 -1.48
CA GLU A 682 -12.34 34.00 -1.46
C GLU A 682 -11.69 33.93 -0.06
N HIS A 683 -12.31 33.22 0.87
CA HIS A 683 -11.81 33.01 2.23
C HIS A 683 -11.81 31.52 2.56
N GLY A 684 -10.61 30.96 2.74
CA GLY A 684 -10.42 29.55 3.05
C GLY A 684 -9.71 29.27 4.37
N MET A 685 -9.77 28.02 4.79
CA MET A 685 -9.08 27.48 5.96
C MET A 685 -8.68 26.02 5.70
N PRO A 686 -7.66 25.49 6.41
CA PRO A 686 -7.31 24.09 6.30
C PRO A 686 -8.19 23.22 7.21
N LEU A 687 -8.57 22.05 6.70
CA LEU A 687 -9.00 20.90 7.50
C LEU A 687 -7.88 19.86 7.48
N THR A 688 -7.14 19.76 8.58
CA THR A 688 -6.00 18.83 8.70
C THR A 688 -6.41 17.58 9.46
N THR A 689 -6.04 16.42 8.95
CA THR A 689 -6.25 15.14 9.63
C THR A 689 -4.98 14.27 9.62
N ILE A 690 -4.83 13.47 10.66
CA ILE A 690 -3.80 12.44 10.76
C ILE A 690 -4.39 11.12 10.25
N ASN A 691 -3.76 10.50 9.24
CA ASN A 691 -4.19 9.22 8.68
C ASN A 691 -4.02 8.10 9.72
N GLN A 692 -5.14 7.72 10.33
CA GLN A 692 -5.25 6.75 11.41
C GLN A 692 -6.24 5.63 11.10
N HIS A 693 -6.90 5.72 9.95
CA HIS A 693 -7.91 4.75 9.59
C HIS A 693 -7.25 3.44 9.19
N SER A 694 -7.94 2.32 9.40
CA SER A 694 -7.36 1.03 9.08
C SER A 694 -7.09 0.95 7.58
N HIS A 695 -5.92 0.40 7.23
CA HIS A 695 -5.51 0.21 5.86
C HIS A 695 -4.94 -1.19 5.66
N MET A 696 -5.10 -1.71 4.45
CA MET A 696 -4.54 -2.97 4.03
C MET A 696 -3.32 -2.74 3.14
N TYR A 697 -2.18 -3.32 3.52
CA TYR A 697 -1.06 -3.55 2.61
C TYR A 697 -1.33 -4.80 1.79
N THR A 698 -1.38 -4.68 0.47
CA THR A 698 -1.66 -5.78 -0.44
C THR A 698 -0.44 -6.67 -0.68
N LYS A 699 -0.66 -7.98 -0.78
CA LYS A 699 0.36 -8.93 -1.26
C LYS A 699 0.25 -9.10 -2.76
N PHE A 700 1.30 -8.74 -3.50
CA PHE A 700 1.38 -8.96 -4.94
C PHE A 700 1.77 -10.40 -5.26
N LEU A 701 1.35 -10.87 -6.44
CA LEU A 701 1.83 -12.15 -6.98
C LEU A 701 3.36 -12.11 -7.10
N ASN A 702 4.02 -13.13 -6.53
CA ASN A 702 5.48 -13.30 -6.52
C ASN A 702 6.29 -12.11 -5.96
N ASN A 703 5.65 -11.18 -5.22
CA ASN A 703 6.28 -9.95 -4.75
C ASN A 703 7.00 -9.15 -5.88
N ASN A 704 6.49 -9.24 -7.12
CA ASN A 704 7.05 -8.50 -8.26
C ASN A 704 6.52 -7.07 -8.28
N LYS A 705 7.42 -6.08 -8.27
CA LYS A 705 7.08 -4.65 -8.36
C LYS A 705 6.27 -4.29 -9.61
N GLU A 706 6.40 -5.04 -10.71
CA GLU A 706 5.67 -4.78 -11.95
C GLU A 706 4.15 -4.95 -11.75
N ASN A 707 3.75 -5.76 -10.77
CA ASN A 707 2.36 -5.98 -10.38
C ASN A 707 1.81 -4.89 -9.44
N ALA A 708 2.63 -3.90 -9.05
CA ALA A 708 2.22 -2.81 -8.18
C ALA A 708 1.58 -1.66 -8.98
N LEU A 709 0.67 -0.91 -8.37
CA LEU A 709 0.33 0.42 -8.88
C LEU A 709 1.42 1.42 -8.48
N GLU A 710 1.82 2.27 -9.43
CA GLU A 710 2.88 3.26 -9.27
C GLU A 710 2.31 4.68 -9.11
N GLY A 711 3.15 5.70 -9.27
CA GLY A 711 2.76 7.11 -9.22
C GLY A 711 1.58 7.42 -10.13
N GLY A 712 0.63 8.22 -9.64
CA GLY A 712 -0.63 8.47 -10.35
C GLY A 712 -1.67 7.35 -10.18
N SER A 713 -1.59 6.52 -9.14
CA SER A 713 -2.68 5.61 -8.75
C SER A 713 -3.38 6.02 -7.46
N SER A 714 -2.92 7.07 -6.80
CA SER A 714 -3.59 7.61 -5.61
C SER A 714 -5.01 8.05 -5.95
N GLY A 715 -5.97 7.56 -5.19
CA GLY A 715 -7.39 7.82 -5.33
C GLY A 715 -8.13 6.65 -6.00
N SER A 716 -7.40 5.61 -6.38
CA SER A 716 -7.96 4.50 -7.16
C SER A 716 -8.99 3.70 -6.37
N LEU A 717 -10.07 3.36 -7.05
CA LEU A 717 -11.11 2.48 -6.55
C LEU A 717 -10.55 1.09 -6.28
N ALA A 718 -10.78 0.58 -5.06
CA ALA A 718 -10.50 -0.81 -4.71
C ALA A 718 -11.80 -1.57 -4.41
N ILE A 719 -11.99 -2.69 -5.11
CA ILE A 719 -13.12 -3.60 -4.94
C ILE A 719 -12.64 -5.01 -4.60
N ASP A 720 -13.49 -5.79 -3.94
CA ASP A 720 -13.25 -7.22 -3.81
C ASP A 720 -13.72 -7.98 -5.05
N SER A 721 -13.39 -9.28 -5.11
CA SER A 721 -13.84 -10.20 -6.16
C SER A 721 -15.36 -10.48 -6.17
N SER A 722 -16.17 -9.74 -5.41
CA SER A 722 -17.63 -9.69 -5.52
C SER A 722 -18.14 -8.31 -6.01
N PHE A 723 -17.27 -7.48 -6.58
CA PHE A 723 -17.55 -6.08 -6.96
C PHE A 723 -17.95 -5.18 -5.77
N ASN A 724 -17.66 -5.58 -4.53
CA ASN A 724 -17.94 -4.75 -3.37
C ASN A 724 -16.85 -3.70 -3.18
N LEU A 725 -17.22 -2.45 -2.88
CA LEU A 725 -16.25 -1.41 -2.51
C LEU A 725 -15.53 -1.81 -1.22
N VAL A 726 -14.21 -1.98 -1.30
CA VAL A 726 -13.34 -2.28 -0.15
C VAL A 726 -12.71 -1.01 0.41
N GLY A 727 -12.32 -0.08 -0.46
CA GLY A 727 -11.55 1.09 -0.05
C GLY A 727 -10.99 1.90 -1.19
N ILE A 728 -9.97 2.69 -0.87
CA ILE A 728 -9.25 3.55 -1.80
C ILE A 728 -7.74 3.33 -1.70
N ASN A 729 -7.07 3.09 -2.84
CA ASN A 729 -5.62 3.03 -2.88
C ASN A 729 -5.04 4.42 -2.66
N TYR A 730 -4.10 4.56 -1.72
CA TYR A 730 -3.54 5.87 -1.35
C TYR A 730 -2.01 5.91 -1.30
N LEU A 731 -1.33 4.76 -1.29
CA LEU A 731 0.12 4.72 -1.13
C LEU A 731 0.72 3.51 -1.85
N HIS A 732 1.87 3.73 -2.49
CA HIS A 732 2.80 2.67 -2.86
C HIS A 732 3.94 2.66 -1.83
N THR A 733 4.29 1.50 -1.29
CA THR A 733 5.30 1.34 -0.24
C THR A 733 6.31 0.28 -0.64
N HIS A 734 7.56 0.53 -0.28
CA HIS A 734 8.66 -0.41 -0.34
C HIS A 734 9.33 -0.48 1.02
N ASP A 735 9.41 -1.68 1.58
CA ASP A 735 10.18 -1.96 2.80
C ASP A 735 11.54 -2.54 2.40
N GLU A 736 12.59 -1.80 2.72
CA GLU A 736 13.97 -2.17 2.37
C GLU A 736 14.49 -3.37 3.17
N LEU A 737 14.04 -3.58 4.41
CA LEU A 737 14.54 -4.68 5.26
C LEU A 737 14.15 -6.04 4.67
N TYR A 738 12.92 -6.13 4.16
CA TYR A 738 12.37 -7.36 3.60
C TYR A 738 12.23 -7.36 2.09
N ASN A 739 12.69 -6.30 1.42
CA ASN A 739 12.48 -6.06 -0.01
C ASN A 739 11.02 -6.31 -0.42
N THR A 740 10.08 -5.71 0.32
CA THR A 740 8.64 -5.96 0.17
C THR A 740 7.96 -4.75 -0.45
N TYR A 741 7.36 -4.96 -1.62
CA TYR A 741 6.55 -3.94 -2.29
C TYR A 741 5.07 -4.16 -1.98
N SER A 742 4.34 -3.08 -1.78
CA SER A 742 2.91 -3.13 -1.50
C SER A 742 2.17 -1.87 -1.91
N ASN A 743 0.88 -1.99 -2.19
CA ASN A 743 -0.04 -0.87 -2.25
C ASN A 743 -0.85 -0.86 -0.96
N ALA A 744 -1.11 0.33 -0.42
CA ALA A 744 -1.96 0.51 0.75
C ALA A 744 -3.34 1.00 0.34
N ILE A 745 -4.36 0.30 0.82
CA ILE A 745 -5.77 0.61 0.59
C ILE A 745 -6.37 1.08 1.92
N SER A 746 -6.84 2.32 1.99
CA SER A 746 -7.62 2.80 3.14
C SER A 746 -9.01 2.16 3.07
N LEU A 747 -9.37 1.40 4.10
CA LEU A 747 -10.58 0.58 4.10
C LEU A 747 -11.83 1.45 4.31
N MET A 748 -12.96 1.01 3.78
CA MET A 748 -14.25 1.66 4.03
C MET A 748 -14.84 1.31 5.41
N GLU A 749 -14.40 0.20 6.01
CA GLU A 749 -14.75 -0.18 7.38
C GLU A 749 -13.48 -0.56 8.14
N GLY A 750 -13.27 0.14 9.25
CA GLY A 750 -12.09 0.04 10.08
C GLY A 750 -12.12 -1.13 11.06
N HIS A 751 -10.92 -1.49 11.53
CA HIS A 751 -10.71 -2.56 12.50
C HIS A 751 -10.37 -2.06 13.91
N SER A 752 -10.23 -0.74 14.09
CA SER A 752 -9.86 -0.15 15.39
C SER A 752 -11.07 0.06 16.29
N THR A 753 -10.81 0.60 17.49
CA THR A 753 -11.83 1.19 18.35
C THR A 753 -11.92 2.68 18.03
N TYR A 754 -13.09 3.13 17.62
CA TYR A 754 -13.35 4.51 17.22
C TYR A 754 -14.24 5.20 18.26
N SER A 755 -14.21 6.53 18.29
CA SER A 755 -14.96 7.36 19.24
C SER A 755 -15.34 8.70 18.59
N ASN A 756 -16.17 9.50 19.28
CA ASN A 756 -16.79 10.74 18.80
C ASN A 756 -17.74 10.51 17.60
N ASP A 757 -18.78 9.71 17.82
CA ASP A 757 -19.85 9.42 16.85
C ASP A 757 -19.41 8.74 15.54
N PHE A 758 -18.15 8.31 15.45
CA PHE A 758 -17.65 7.49 14.36
C PHE A 758 -17.52 6.03 14.82
N ASP A 759 -18.19 5.11 14.14
CA ASP A 759 -18.19 3.67 14.43
C ASP A 759 -17.07 2.90 13.71
N GLY A 760 -16.25 3.60 12.92
CA GLY A 760 -15.27 2.99 12.04
C GLY A 760 -15.78 2.69 10.63
N ASN A 761 -17.05 2.93 10.34
CA ASN A 761 -17.67 2.60 9.06
C ASN A 761 -17.93 3.87 8.23
N LEU A 762 -17.04 4.16 7.29
CA LEU A 762 -17.19 5.31 6.37
C LEU A 762 -18.51 5.24 5.60
N ARG A 763 -19.05 4.04 5.35
CA ARG A 763 -20.32 3.87 4.64
C ARG A 763 -21.49 4.48 5.39
N ASN A 764 -21.57 4.19 6.69
CA ASN A 764 -22.61 4.71 7.57
C ASN A 764 -22.46 6.22 7.71
N ASP A 765 -21.24 6.69 7.93
CA ASP A 765 -20.98 8.12 8.15
C ASP A 765 -21.28 8.96 6.90
N ILE A 766 -20.90 8.49 5.70
CA ILE A 766 -21.27 9.13 4.42
C ILE A 766 -22.79 9.21 4.26
N LYS A 767 -23.51 8.10 4.51
CA LYS A 767 -24.97 8.04 4.39
C LYS A 767 -25.64 9.00 5.39
N ASN A 768 -25.20 8.98 6.64
CA ASN A 768 -25.72 9.84 7.70
C ASN A 768 -25.49 11.31 7.38
N LYS A 769 -24.33 11.66 6.81
CA LYS A 769 -24.04 13.02 6.36
C LYS A 769 -24.96 13.46 5.22
N LEU A 770 -25.17 12.62 4.19
CA LEU A 770 -26.11 12.92 3.10
C LEU A 770 -27.53 13.17 3.62
N ILE A 771 -28.00 12.34 4.57
CA ILE A 771 -29.31 12.50 5.21
C ILE A 771 -29.37 13.80 6.01
N LYS A 772 -28.38 14.05 6.88
CA LYS A 772 -28.32 15.24 7.74
C LYS A 772 -28.31 16.54 6.93
N ASP A 773 -27.59 16.55 5.81
CA ASP A 773 -27.46 17.72 4.95
C ASP A 773 -28.63 17.85 3.94
N ASN A 774 -29.62 16.93 3.98
CA ASN A 774 -30.72 16.83 3.02
C ASN A 774 -30.26 16.74 1.55
N VAL A 775 -29.16 16.03 1.31
CA VAL A 775 -28.60 15.81 -0.03
C VAL A 775 -29.10 14.47 -0.56
N TYR A 776 -29.99 14.53 -1.55
CA TYR A 776 -30.51 13.34 -2.21
C TYR A 776 -29.61 12.88 -3.35
N THR A 777 -29.44 11.57 -3.48
CA THR A 777 -28.61 10.94 -4.51
C THR A 777 -29.35 9.80 -5.19
N VAL A 778 -28.87 9.31 -6.33
CA VAL A 778 -29.57 8.25 -7.09
C VAL A 778 -29.60 6.92 -6.33
N LYS A 779 -28.51 6.56 -5.63
CA LYS A 779 -28.36 5.24 -4.98
C LYS A 779 -28.27 5.28 -3.46
N ILE A 780 -27.43 6.13 -2.89
CA ILE A 780 -27.10 6.11 -1.46
C ILE A 780 -28.23 6.69 -0.59
N ASN A 781 -28.79 7.82 -1.01
CA ASN A 781 -29.88 8.52 -0.34
C ASN A 781 -30.97 8.96 -1.33
N PRO A 782 -31.74 8.03 -1.91
CA PRO A 782 -32.78 8.35 -2.88
C PRO A 782 -33.89 9.18 -2.25
N LYS A 783 -34.49 10.07 -3.06
CA LYS A 783 -35.70 10.79 -2.68
C LYS A 783 -36.85 9.77 -2.60
N GLN A 784 -37.51 9.70 -1.44
CA GLN A 784 -38.64 8.82 -1.20
C GLN A 784 -39.86 9.20 -2.02
#